data_AF-A0A8H6Z6F3-F1
#
_entry.id   AF-A0A8H6Z6F3-F1
#
_cell.length_a   1.000
_cell.length_b   1.000
_cell.length_c   1.000
_cell.angle_alpha   90.00
_cell.angle_beta   90.00
_cell.angle_gamma   90.00
#
_symmetry.space_group_name_H-M   'P 1'
#
loop_
_entity.id
_entity.type
_entity.pdbx_description
1 polymer ?
#
loop_
_entity_poly.entity_id
_entity_poly.type
_entity_poly.pdbx_seq_one_letter_code
_entity_poly.pdbx_strand_id
1 'polypeptide(L)'
;MQSRLFPGSTREPRTAYTFTVLKESAMHHLESKRAAYDYLGALMRLTDNSFTADVQNPYENFLRASRVFNYLTLKKRCGQTHGIDQVLPHRPSGNLLVWCPGCPEPGVNSDQNCPHTPHHLRHLNQLQRTLDGNHQCNQFNKNNDPDDVSLCGGKAYFPNHDEYQAYLAKVPTSHKKSTCNYLKVVNSQDKKKFKNMAIIGTVNCQCSHVFVLSCVDMPYGERFANADCALAIAMRQRKPGEKFEFTLRIEAGDIEEVSTYDIACEYLIHLEQRFKDHFPDVAEAVAKMRWGVPALHVQGHQEDCTYRFGTAYMECIGHFHGETAEHYWPEANQLGPIVRQMNNGHRQDTLIHNHGDWNHKTMKLAALLADELILAKSRYIQKRDHFIGLSATFSQHLSRWKAQNRRTRMEKNTLVSVYKHRTSKVPSQQAIFQHMLAQDDNFVSTLIPKNAIAKFMDAGLKIQDLQRQLKDAIREHREHRLVTTQKEVTSRSKKLQEEIQAFRRQQKNIMSEVGDKVAQQASSNPPPAIEDELLYLPSDLTSTERMTLDFIALGLEESRWREGQAFDSLRAIQLIVKGISALHDRKGKNDRGQKDNTRSGTHIRELERRRNLHMESYEAARQGMISLGLDPLSSQFPRLTEADLYMKSVRQKRHVGDSRRPDGLLWQVGGPSGHTTTAKGDSAITVDAINLSFSNPVVGTQMDKRKSVPRAKKTPDVRVAESSDAPEQPAGWLWELGKMGKLSEEQMKEWSNEGDRVQWFRAEAEMQRWQEQVEQKLAELLRTIRSFRTMHTVWTRLAAMQPRGKIGAIAYARQKAAMYQRRMGDGQNLVLSTGYGALLAADANLINFVESERAKEALIVHDRLFMDDADDK
;
A
#
# COMPACT_ATOMS: atom_id res chain seq x y z
N MET A 1 51.49 -12.90 -8.83
CA MET A 1 50.44 -12.61 -7.81
C MET A 1 50.94 -12.59 -6.36
N GLN A 2 51.95 -13.39 -5.97
CA GLN A 2 52.50 -13.34 -4.60
C GLN A 2 52.98 -11.94 -4.20
N SER A 3 53.59 -11.20 -5.15
CA SER A 3 53.97 -9.78 -4.99
C SER A 3 52.79 -8.78 -5.03
N ARG A 4 51.53 -9.26 -5.02
CA ARG A 4 50.29 -8.44 -5.10
C ARG A 4 50.21 -7.48 -6.29
N LEU A 5 50.86 -7.84 -7.39
CA LEU A 5 50.81 -7.15 -8.69
C LEU A 5 49.96 -7.96 -9.69
N PHE A 6 49.07 -7.27 -10.40
CA PHE A 6 48.27 -7.77 -11.49
C PHE A 6 48.81 -7.22 -12.82
N PRO A 7 49.14 -8.08 -13.79
CA PRO A 7 49.77 -7.64 -15.02
C PRO A 7 48.78 -6.86 -15.91
N GLY A 8 49.26 -5.82 -16.58
CA GLY A 8 48.49 -5.03 -17.53
C GLY A 8 48.17 -5.77 -18.84
N SER A 9 48.97 -6.78 -19.20
CA SER A 9 48.77 -7.63 -20.38
C SER A 9 49.19 -9.07 -20.04
N THR A 10 48.72 -10.05 -20.80
CA THR A 10 48.94 -11.47 -20.50
C THR A 10 50.18 -12.08 -21.13
N ARG A 11 50.67 -11.52 -22.25
CA ARG A 11 51.83 -12.05 -22.99
C ARG A 11 53.15 -11.42 -22.56
N GLU A 12 53.23 -10.09 -22.64
CA GLU A 12 54.43 -9.32 -22.32
C GLU A 12 54.07 -8.10 -21.44
N PRO A 13 53.94 -8.30 -20.11
CA PRO A 13 53.53 -7.22 -19.21
C PRO A 13 54.67 -6.21 -19.01
N ARG A 14 54.54 -5.03 -19.62
CA ARG A 14 55.39 -3.86 -19.35
C ARG A 14 54.86 -2.94 -18.24
N THR A 15 53.61 -3.16 -17.84
CA THR A 15 52.92 -2.42 -16.76
C THR A 15 52.23 -3.42 -15.84
N ALA A 16 52.20 -3.12 -14.54
CA ALA A 16 51.45 -3.89 -13.56
C ALA A 16 50.74 -2.96 -12.58
N TYR A 17 49.57 -3.37 -12.11
CA TYR A 17 48.78 -2.65 -11.14
C TYR A 17 48.81 -3.37 -9.80
N THR A 18 48.92 -2.64 -8.70
CA THR A 18 48.78 -3.24 -7.38
C THR A 18 47.34 -3.72 -7.18
N PHE A 19 47.18 -4.80 -6.41
CA PHE A 19 45.84 -5.25 -6.01
C PHE A 19 45.07 -4.18 -5.23
N THR A 20 45.78 -3.27 -4.56
CA THR A 20 45.19 -2.15 -3.84
C THR A 20 44.49 -1.20 -4.81
N VAL A 21 45.20 -0.71 -5.84
CA VAL A 21 44.62 0.19 -6.86
C VAL A 21 43.42 -0.43 -7.55
N LEU A 22 43.48 -1.71 -7.94
CA LEU A 22 42.35 -2.38 -8.59
C LEU A 22 41.14 -2.55 -7.65
N LYS A 23 41.37 -2.84 -6.36
CA LYS A 23 40.29 -2.94 -5.37
C LYS A 23 39.68 -1.58 -5.07
N GLU A 24 40.50 -0.55 -4.90
CA GLU A 24 40.04 0.82 -4.65
C GLU A 24 39.22 1.33 -5.84
N SER A 25 39.72 1.16 -7.06
CA SER A 25 38.96 1.53 -8.27
C SER A 25 37.62 0.82 -8.35
N ALA A 26 37.59 -0.50 -8.10
CA ALA A 26 36.34 -1.26 -8.07
C ALA A 26 35.38 -0.75 -6.98
N MET A 27 35.87 -0.47 -5.77
CA MET A 27 35.04 0.09 -4.69
C MET A 27 34.53 1.49 -5.02
N HIS A 28 35.36 2.37 -5.58
CA HIS A 28 34.93 3.71 -6.01
C HIS A 28 33.91 3.65 -7.15
N HIS A 29 34.04 2.69 -8.06
CA HIS A 29 33.03 2.43 -9.08
C HIS A 29 31.71 1.94 -8.46
N LEU A 30 31.77 1.01 -7.51
CA LEU A 30 30.57 0.45 -6.88
C LEU A 30 29.86 1.43 -5.93
N GLU A 31 30.59 2.19 -5.12
CA GLU A 31 30.00 3.12 -4.13
C GLU A 31 29.72 4.51 -4.71
N SER A 32 30.64 5.06 -5.49
CA SER A 32 30.56 6.44 -5.99
C SER A 32 30.34 6.55 -7.49
N LYS A 33 30.09 5.42 -8.17
CA LYS A 33 29.82 5.36 -9.61
C LYS A 33 30.87 6.07 -10.45
N ARG A 34 32.11 6.16 -9.94
CA ARG A 34 33.21 6.82 -10.63
C ARG A 34 33.60 6.01 -11.86
N ALA A 35 33.77 6.69 -12.99
CA ALA A 35 34.35 6.07 -14.17
C ALA A 35 35.84 5.81 -13.96
N ALA A 36 36.39 4.84 -14.68
CA ALA A 36 37.83 4.60 -14.68
C ALA A 36 38.63 5.84 -15.11
N TYR A 37 38.04 6.69 -15.96
CA TYR A 37 38.64 7.94 -16.44
C TYR A 37 38.90 8.89 -15.27
N ASP A 38 37.87 9.17 -14.47
CA ASP A 38 37.98 10.08 -13.33
C ASP A 38 38.87 9.51 -12.22
N TYR A 39 38.81 8.18 -11.99
CA TYR A 39 39.66 7.53 -11.00
C TYR A 39 41.15 7.62 -11.37
N LEU A 40 41.52 7.33 -12.62
CA LEU A 40 42.91 7.50 -13.07
C LEU A 40 43.31 8.97 -13.15
N GLY A 41 42.41 9.85 -13.58
CA GLY A 41 42.66 11.30 -13.56
C GLY A 41 43.01 11.81 -12.17
N ALA A 42 42.31 11.32 -11.14
CA ALA A 42 42.65 11.62 -9.75
C ALA A 42 44.04 11.09 -9.37
N LEU A 43 44.39 9.85 -9.74
CA LEU A 43 45.73 9.30 -9.49
C LEU A 43 46.84 10.09 -10.19
N MET A 44 46.60 10.54 -11.43
CA MET A 44 47.56 11.36 -12.18
C MET A 44 47.78 12.71 -11.50
N ARG A 45 46.70 13.38 -11.07
CA ARG A 45 46.81 14.66 -10.33
C ARG A 45 47.45 14.51 -8.96
N LEU A 46 47.25 13.38 -8.28
CA LEU A 46 47.95 13.08 -7.03
C LEU A 46 49.45 12.84 -7.25
N THR A 47 49.84 12.41 -8.46
CA THR A 47 51.25 12.25 -8.83
C THR A 47 51.89 13.60 -9.14
N ASP A 48 51.25 14.41 -9.99
CA ASP A 48 51.61 15.80 -10.24
C ASP A 48 50.36 16.60 -10.61
N ASN A 49 49.96 17.53 -9.75
CA ASN A 49 48.77 18.35 -9.94
C ASN A 49 49.05 19.60 -10.79
N SER A 50 50.32 19.98 -10.94
CA SER A 50 50.75 21.15 -11.72
C SER A 50 50.98 20.77 -13.18
N PHE A 51 51.60 19.61 -13.41
CA PHE A 51 51.96 19.09 -14.73
C PHE A 51 51.30 17.72 -15.00
N THR A 52 50.00 17.61 -14.72
CA THR A 52 49.25 16.34 -14.87
C THR A 52 49.33 15.77 -16.30
N ALA A 53 49.47 16.62 -17.32
CA ALA A 53 49.60 16.19 -18.71
C ALA A 53 50.91 15.42 -18.98
N ASP A 54 51.95 15.65 -18.18
CA ASP A 54 53.25 14.97 -18.31
C ASP A 54 53.26 13.61 -17.58
N VAL A 55 52.26 13.35 -16.73
CA VAL A 55 52.09 12.06 -16.07
C VAL A 55 51.61 11.01 -17.06
N GLN A 56 52.27 9.84 -17.08
CA GLN A 56 51.87 8.74 -17.95
C GLN A 56 50.42 8.30 -17.68
N ASN A 57 49.60 8.21 -18.74
CA ASN A 57 48.20 7.79 -18.64
C ASN A 57 48.03 6.32 -19.06
N PRO A 58 47.80 5.38 -18.12
CA PRO A 58 47.66 3.97 -18.45
C PRO A 58 46.20 3.55 -18.75
N TYR A 59 45.29 4.48 -19.07
CA TYR A 59 43.83 4.27 -19.17
C TYR A 59 43.42 3.05 -20.01
N GLU A 60 43.88 2.96 -21.26
CA GLU A 60 43.53 1.85 -22.16
C GLU A 60 43.97 0.47 -21.64
N ASN A 61 45.11 0.43 -20.93
CA ASN A 61 45.60 -0.79 -20.31
C ASN A 61 44.81 -1.12 -19.03
N PHE A 62 44.46 -0.09 -18.26
CA PHE A 62 43.73 -0.21 -17.01
C PHE A 62 42.30 -0.70 -17.21
N LEU A 63 41.59 -0.27 -18.25
CA LEU A 63 40.25 -0.75 -18.56
C LEU A 63 40.21 -2.28 -18.73
N ARG A 64 41.18 -2.83 -19.45
CA ARG A 64 41.29 -4.29 -19.65
C ARG A 64 41.66 -5.01 -18.35
N ALA A 65 42.68 -4.53 -17.65
CA ALA A 65 43.13 -5.14 -16.39
C ALA A 65 42.03 -5.12 -15.32
N SER A 66 41.35 -3.99 -15.13
CA SER A 66 40.27 -3.82 -14.15
C SER A 66 39.05 -4.69 -14.47
N ARG A 67 38.65 -4.79 -15.75
CA ARG A 67 37.56 -5.67 -16.17
C ARG A 67 37.85 -7.14 -15.87
N VAL A 68 39.02 -7.64 -16.24
CA VAL A 68 39.43 -9.04 -15.95
C VAL A 68 39.54 -9.26 -14.44
N PHE A 69 40.09 -8.31 -13.70
CA PHE A 69 40.17 -8.39 -12.24
C PHE A 69 38.79 -8.45 -11.57
N ASN A 70 37.82 -7.67 -12.06
CA ASN A 70 36.43 -7.67 -11.58
C ASN A 70 35.75 -9.02 -11.86
N TYR A 71 35.94 -9.57 -13.07
CA TYR A 71 35.44 -10.90 -13.43
C TYR A 71 36.02 -12.01 -12.54
N LEU A 72 37.34 -12.03 -12.32
CA LEU A 72 37.98 -13.00 -11.44
C LEU A 72 37.50 -12.86 -9.98
N THR A 73 37.29 -11.62 -9.53
CA THR A 73 36.74 -11.33 -8.20
C THR A 73 35.30 -11.83 -8.06
N LEU A 74 34.48 -11.69 -9.10
CA LEU A 74 33.13 -12.24 -9.16
C LEU A 74 33.14 -13.78 -9.08
N LYS A 75 33.94 -14.47 -9.91
CA LYS A 75 34.08 -15.94 -9.85
C LYS A 75 34.51 -16.42 -8.48
N LYS A 76 35.46 -15.72 -7.84
CA LYS A 76 35.91 -16.03 -6.50
C LYS A 76 34.81 -15.82 -5.45
N ARG A 77 34.06 -14.72 -5.55
CA ARG A 77 32.96 -14.38 -4.62
C ARG A 77 31.84 -15.41 -4.65
N CYS A 78 31.49 -15.91 -5.83
CA CYS A 78 30.44 -16.92 -6.00
C CYS A 78 30.91 -18.35 -5.70
N GLY A 79 32.18 -18.58 -5.35
CA GLY A 79 32.72 -19.91 -5.04
C GLY A 79 33.04 -20.77 -6.27
N GLN A 80 32.91 -20.21 -7.48
CA GLN A 80 33.20 -20.92 -8.73
C GLN A 80 34.67 -21.34 -8.83
N THR A 81 35.59 -20.57 -8.24
CA THR A 81 37.02 -20.94 -8.16
C THR A 81 37.32 -22.03 -7.12
N HIS A 82 36.33 -22.41 -6.31
CA HIS A 82 36.46 -23.37 -5.21
C HIS A 82 35.72 -24.67 -5.48
N GLY A 83 35.00 -24.79 -6.60
CA GLY A 83 34.23 -25.99 -6.95
C GLY A 83 32.84 -26.03 -6.32
N ILE A 84 32.19 -24.88 -6.09
CA ILE A 84 30.87 -24.81 -5.46
C ILE A 84 29.79 -25.66 -6.16
N ASP A 85 29.89 -25.82 -7.48
CA ASP A 85 28.97 -26.65 -8.28
C ASP A 85 28.96 -28.14 -7.83
N GLN A 86 30.05 -28.62 -7.22
CA GLN A 86 30.14 -29.98 -6.68
C GLN A 86 29.37 -30.14 -5.36
N VAL A 87 29.10 -29.02 -4.67
CA VAL A 87 28.40 -28.99 -3.39
C VAL A 87 26.94 -28.56 -3.55
N LEU A 88 26.64 -27.73 -4.56
CA LEU A 88 25.29 -27.26 -4.88
C LEU A 88 24.93 -27.65 -6.34
N PRO A 89 24.80 -28.95 -6.63
CA PRO A 89 24.59 -29.44 -7.99
C PRO A 89 23.21 -29.09 -8.59
N HIS A 90 22.27 -28.64 -7.75
CA HIS A 90 20.95 -28.19 -8.21
C HIS A 90 20.97 -26.80 -8.85
N ARG A 91 22.02 -25.99 -8.62
CA ARG A 91 22.19 -24.70 -9.27
C ARG A 91 22.80 -24.87 -10.66
N PRO A 92 22.56 -23.96 -11.62
CA PRO A 92 23.22 -24.00 -12.92
C PRO A 92 24.75 -23.99 -12.78
N SER A 93 25.44 -24.80 -13.60
CA SER A 93 26.90 -24.86 -13.54
C SER A 93 27.54 -23.56 -14.01
N GLY A 94 28.61 -23.15 -13.32
CA GLY A 94 29.33 -21.91 -13.60
C GLY A 94 28.59 -20.65 -13.19
N ASN A 95 27.49 -20.76 -12.43
CA ASN A 95 26.64 -19.63 -12.08
C ASN A 95 27.37 -18.56 -11.26
N LEU A 96 27.22 -17.31 -11.68
CA LEU A 96 27.82 -16.11 -11.10
C LEU A 96 26.79 -15.21 -10.42
N LEU A 97 25.54 -15.64 -10.28
CA LEU A 97 24.49 -14.92 -9.57
C LEU A 97 24.78 -14.85 -8.06
N VAL A 98 24.54 -13.68 -7.45
CA VAL A 98 24.43 -13.56 -5.98
C VAL A 98 22.99 -13.82 -5.58
N TRP A 99 22.78 -14.91 -4.85
CA TRP A 99 21.46 -15.45 -4.50
C TRP A 99 20.81 -14.72 -3.32
N CYS A 100 19.49 -14.58 -3.37
CA CYS A 100 18.70 -14.03 -2.27
C CYS A 100 18.55 -15.07 -1.14
N PRO A 101 18.97 -14.76 0.11
CA PRO A 101 18.84 -15.71 1.22
C PRO A 101 17.40 -15.87 1.73
N GLY A 102 16.52 -14.90 1.47
CA GLY A 102 15.12 -14.88 1.93
C GLY A 102 14.12 -15.53 0.97
N CYS A 103 14.51 -15.81 -0.28
CA CYS A 103 13.66 -16.52 -1.23
C CYS A 103 13.73 -18.04 -1.01
N PRO A 104 12.63 -18.80 -1.14
CA PRO A 104 12.63 -20.27 -1.09
C PRO A 104 13.64 -20.89 -2.07
N GLU A 105 14.55 -21.71 -1.56
CA GLU A 105 15.50 -22.51 -2.33
C GLU A 105 15.53 -23.95 -1.77
N PRO A 106 14.93 -24.91 -2.50
CA PRO A 106 14.92 -26.31 -2.11
C PRO A 106 16.30 -26.85 -1.74
N GLY A 107 16.39 -27.58 -0.64
CA GLY A 107 17.66 -28.14 -0.13
C GLY A 107 18.65 -27.12 0.45
N VAL A 108 18.33 -25.81 0.44
CA VAL A 108 19.21 -24.78 1.00
C VAL A 108 18.60 -24.11 2.22
N ASN A 109 17.36 -23.64 2.13
CA ASN A 109 16.73 -22.87 3.20
C ASN A 109 15.25 -23.22 3.45
N SER A 110 14.74 -24.26 2.79
CA SER A 110 13.46 -24.88 3.11
C SER A 110 13.38 -25.31 4.57
N ASP A 111 12.16 -25.38 5.09
CA ASP A 111 11.89 -25.88 6.44
C ASP A 111 11.67 -27.40 6.40
N GLN A 112 12.58 -28.16 6.98
CA GLN A 112 12.56 -29.63 6.93
C GLN A 112 11.37 -30.23 7.69
N ASN A 113 10.85 -29.51 8.69
CA ASN A 113 9.72 -29.97 9.51
C ASN A 113 8.37 -29.62 8.89
N CYS A 114 8.34 -28.91 7.77
CA CYS A 114 7.12 -28.46 7.09
C CYS A 114 6.97 -29.13 5.72
N PRO A 115 6.75 -30.46 5.64
CA PRO A 115 6.53 -31.12 4.36
C PRO A 115 5.18 -30.66 3.80
N HIS A 116 5.21 -29.97 2.67
CA HIS A 116 4.06 -29.39 1.97
C HIS A 116 3.40 -28.20 2.68
N THR A 117 3.29 -27.09 1.95
CA THR A 117 2.55 -25.91 2.41
C THR A 117 1.09 -25.99 1.94
N PRO A 118 0.11 -26.03 2.86
CA PRO A 118 -1.31 -25.99 2.51
C PRO A 118 -1.65 -24.80 1.62
N HIS A 119 -2.66 -24.94 0.75
CA HIS A 119 -3.02 -23.90 -0.23
C HIS A 119 -3.25 -22.53 0.43
N HIS A 120 -3.89 -22.50 1.60
CA HIS A 120 -4.24 -21.27 2.33
C HIS A 120 -3.06 -20.65 3.10
N LEU A 121 -1.88 -21.28 3.08
CA LEU A 121 -0.62 -20.83 3.70
C LEU A 121 0.51 -20.67 2.69
N ARG A 122 0.22 -20.70 1.38
CA ARG A 122 1.26 -20.68 0.34
C ARG A 122 2.20 -19.47 0.38
N HIS A 123 1.77 -18.34 0.95
CA HIS A 123 2.62 -17.17 1.18
C HIS A 123 3.83 -17.47 2.08
N LEU A 124 3.78 -18.52 2.91
CA LEU A 124 4.91 -18.98 3.70
C LEU A 124 6.06 -19.43 2.79
N ASN A 125 5.77 -20.11 1.67
CA ASN A 125 6.75 -20.65 0.72
C ASN A 125 6.44 -20.19 -0.71
N GLN A 126 6.44 -18.88 -0.92
CA GLN A 126 6.16 -18.26 -2.21
C GLN A 126 7.37 -17.52 -2.78
N LEU A 127 7.55 -17.57 -4.10
CA LEU A 127 8.42 -16.68 -4.85
C LEU A 127 7.60 -15.53 -5.44
N GLN A 128 7.93 -14.31 -5.03
CA GLN A 128 7.32 -13.09 -5.54
C GLN A 128 8.33 -12.36 -6.42
N ARG A 129 7.95 -12.08 -7.67
CA ARG A 129 8.81 -11.45 -8.67
C ARG A 129 8.16 -10.21 -9.30
N THR A 130 8.99 -9.29 -9.73
CA THR A 130 8.61 -8.09 -10.48
C THR A 130 9.38 -8.08 -11.80
N LEU A 131 8.68 -7.84 -12.90
CA LEU A 131 9.27 -7.53 -14.20
C LEU A 131 9.08 -6.06 -14.49
N ASP A 132 10.15 -5.38 -14.90
CA ASP A 132 10.08 -3.96 -15.23
C ASP A 132 11.23 -3.49 -16.14
N GLY A 133 10.96 -2.49 -16.97
CA GLY A 133 11.84 -1.94 -17.99
C GLY A 133 12.43 -0.56 -17.64
N ASN A 134 13.75 -0.47 -17.60
CA ASN A 134 14.49 0.77 -17.33
C ASN A 134 15.19 1.30 -18.59
N HIS A 135 14.99 2.59 -18.90
CA HIS A 135 15.47 3.25 -20.11
C HIS A 135 16.72 4.14 -19.94
N GLN A 136 17.30 4.22 -18.74
CA GLN A 136 18.47 5.07 -18.47
C GLN A 136 19.81 4.38 -18.77
N CYS A 137 19.88 3.06 -18.58
CA CYS A 137 21.04 2.21 -18.90
C CYS A 137 21.13 1.87 -20.40
N ASN A 138 20.97 2.88 -21.25
CA ASN A 138 21.00 2.76 -22.71
C ASN A 138 22.43 2.77 -23.29
N GLN A 139 22.57 2.54 -24.59
CA GLN A 139 23.82 2.49 -25.34
C GLN A 139 23.67 3.16 -26.70
N PHE A 140 24.61 4.04 -27.06
CA PHE A 140 24.63 4.65 -28.39
C PHE A 140 24.91 3.62 -29.49
N ASN A 141 24.32 3.84 -30.66
CA ASN A 141 24.74 3.18 -31.88
C ASN A 141 26.03 3.83 -32.38
N LYS A 142 27.13 3.09 -32.32
CA LYS A 142 28.49 3.54 -32.65
C LYS A 142 29.29 2.40 -33.27
N ASN A 143 30.47 2.71 -33.79
CA ASN A 143 31.42 1.69 -34.21
C ASN A 143 31.83 0.87 -32.97
N ASN A 144 31.49 -0.41 -32.97
CA ASN A 144 31.74 -1.34 -31.86
C ASN A 144 32.80 -2.36 -32.27
N ASP A 145 33.59 -2.79 -31.29
CA ASP A 145 34.50 -3.92 -31.47
C ASP A 145 33.67 -5.24 -31.42
N PRO A 146 33.59 -6.01 -32.52
CA PRO A 146 32.83 -7.26 -32.53
C PRO A 146 33.42 -8.33 -31.60
N ASP A 147 34.70 -8.23 -31.24
CA ASP A 147 35.37 -9.16 -30.33
C ASP A 147 35.12 -8.79 -28.85
N ASP A 148 34.51 -7.63 -28.57
CA ASP A 148 34.12 -7.23 -27.21
C ASP A 148 32.84 -7.95 -26.75
N VAL A 149 33.01 -9.20 -26.32
CA VAL A 149 31.97 -10.03 -25.71
C VAL A 149 32.03 -10.01 -24.18
N SER A 150 30.91 -10.24 -23.50
CA SER A 150 30.87 -10.32 -22.03
C SER A 150 31.71 -11.49 -21.52
N LEU A 151 32.56 -11.25 -20.52
CA LEU A 151 33.35 -12.30 -19.86
C LEU A 151 32.48 -13.29 -19.06
N CYS A 152 31.29 -12.84 -18.66
CA CYS A 152 30.31 -13.67 -17.94
C CYS A 152 29.56 -14.63 -18.87
N GLY A 153 29.43 -14.29 -20.16
CA GLY A 153 28.97 -15.21 -21.22
C GLY A 153 27.66 -15.94 -20.92
N GLY A 154 26.65 -15.26 -20.38
CA GLY A 154 25.35 -15.86 -20.05
C GLY A 154 25.25 -16.55 -18.69
N LYS A 155 26.32 -16.57 -17.89
CA LYS A 155 26.37 -17.29 -16.59
C LYS A 155 25.98 -16.44 -15.38
N ALA A 156 25.54 -15.20 -15.59
CA ALA A 156 25.17 -14.25 -14.54
C ALA A 156 23.74 -13.75 -14.75
N TYR A 157 23.52 -12.44 -14.67
CA TYR A 157 22.22 -11.80 -14.82
C TYR A 157 21.74 -11.74 -16.28
N PHE A 158 22.67 -11.54 -17.22
CA PHE A 158 22.41 -11.44 -18.66
C PHE A 158 22.44 -12.82 -19.33
N PRO A 159 21.68 -13.02 -20.42
CA PRO A 159 21.80 -14.21 -21.28
C PRO A 159 23.10 -14.18 -22.07
N ASN A 160 23.43 -15.30 -22.72
CA ASN A 160 24.44 -15.29 -23.77
C ASN A 160 23.98 -14.36 -24.90
N HIS A 161 24.90 -13.52 -25.41
CA HIS A 161 24.57 -12.49 -26.38
C HIS A 161 24.03 -13.08 -27.69
N ASP A 162 24.71 -14.08 -28.25
CA ASP A 162 24.36 -14.65 -29.56
C ASP A 162 23.05 -15.44 -29.49
N GLU A 163 22.86 -16.21 -28.41
CA GLU A 163 21.60 -16.91 -28.15
C GLU A 163 20.42 -15.92 -28.04
N TYR A 164 20.64 -14.77 -27.39
CA TYR A 164 19.62 -13.74 -27.22
C TYR A 164 19.29 -13.04 -28.54
N GLN A 165 20.29 -12.69 -29.35
CA GLN A 165 20.05 -12.11 -30.69
C GLN A 165 19.33 -13.10 -31.60
N ALA A 166 19.73 -14.39 -31.58
CA ALA A 166 19.07 -15.44 -32.34
C ALA A 166 17.60 -15.63 -31.92
N TYR A 167 17.30 -15.50 -30.63
CA TYR A 167 15.92 -15.50 -30.12
C TYR A 167 15.15 -14.27 -30.63
N LEU A 168 15.69 -13.06 -30.48
CA LEU A 168 15.01 -11.83 -30.90
C LEU A 168 14.73 -11.79 -32.41
N ALA A 169 15.59 -12.39 -33.23
CA ALA A 169 15.39 -12.50 -34.68
C ALA A 169 14.22 -13.43 -35.05
N LYS A 170 13.90 -14.42 -34.22
CA LYS A 170 12.77 -15.35 -34.42
C LYS A 170 11.43 -14.77 -33.98
N VAL A 171 11.42 -13.86 -33.01
CA VAL A 171 10.17 -13.31 -32.46
C VAL A 171 9.69 -12.14 -33.33
N PRO A 172 8.48 -12.21 -33.93
CA PRO A 172 7.96 -11.13 -34.75
C PRO A 172 7.71 -9.86 -33.94
N THR A 173 7.80 -8.70 -34.59
CA THR A 173 7.50 -7.41 -33.98
C THR A 173 5.98 -7.23 -33.92
N SER A 174 5.35 -7.47 -32.77
CA SER A 174 3.91 -7.25 -32.62
C SER A 174 3.61 -5.83 -32.15
N HIS A 175 2.80 -5.09 -32.91
CA HIS A 175 2.25 -3.78 -32.52
C HIS A 175 0.78 -3.91 -32.12
N LYS A 176 0.47 -4.66 -31.04
CA LYS A 176 -0.90 -4.65 -30.52
C LYS A 176 -1.11 -3.34 -29.74
N LYS A 177 -2.17 -2.60 -30.10
CA LYS A 177 -2.59 -1.40 -29.36
C LYS A 177 -3.09 -1.86 -28.00
N SER A 178 -2.56 -1.26 -26.93
CA SER A 178 -3.04 -1.52 -25.57
C SER A 178 -4.54 -1.28 -25.47
N THR A 179 -5.25 -2.06 -24.67
CA THR A 179 -6.68 -1.89 -24.37
C THR A 179 -6.90 -0.86 -23.25
N CYS A 180 -5.90 -0.66 -22.39
CA CYS A 180 -5.92 0.34 -21.33
C CYS A 180 -5.57 1.74 -21.87
N ASN A 181 -6.51 2.68 -21.78
CA ASN A 181 -6.40 3.99 -22.44
C ASN A 181 -5.22 4.87 -21.98
N TYR A 182 -4.78 4.77 -20.72
CA TYR A 182 -3.64 5.55 -20.21
C TYR A 182 -2.29 5.05 -20.76
N LEU A 183 -2.10 3.73 -20.81
CA LEU A 183 -0.88 3.10 -21.35
C LEU A 183 -0.69 3.40 -22.84
N LYS A 184 -1.79 3.59 -23.59
CA LYS A 184 -1.73 4.07 -24.99
C LYS A 184 -1.00 5.42 -25.12
N VAL A 185 -1.21 6.34 -24.17
CA VAL A 185 -0.63 7.69 -24.21
C VAL A 185 0.87 7.61 -23.92
N VAL A 186 1.27 6.89 -22.86
CA VAL A 186 2.68 6.72 -22.47
C VAL A 186 3.48 6.05 -23.60
N ASN A 187 2.97 4.95 -24.17
CA ASN A 187 3.64 4.23 -25.26
C ASN A 187 3.79 5.02 -26.57
N SER A 188 3.09 6.15 -26.71
CA SER A 188 3.11 6.98 -27.91
C SER A 188 4.06 8.18 -27.83
N GLN A 189 4.53 8.56 -26.63
CA GLN A 189 5.25 9.82 -26.42
C GLN A 189 6.78 9.75 -26.63
N ASP A 190 7.40 8.56 -26.65
CA ASP A 190 8.86 8.43 -26.50
C ASP A 190 9.70 8.08 -27.75
N LYS A 191 9.10 7.91 -28.93
CA LYS A 191 9.85 7.42 -30.12
C LYS A 191 10.98 8.34 -30.61
N LYS A 192 10.97 9.64 -30.26
CA LYS A 192 12.04 10.59 -30.65
C LYS A 192 13.26 10.56 -29.73
N LYS A 193 13.10 10.20 -28.44
CA LYS A 193 14.16 10.28 -27.41
C LYS A 193 15.26 9.22 -27.59
N PHE A 194 14.93 8.11 -28.26
CA PHE A 194 15.81 6.95 -28.42
C PHE A 194 16.44 6.84 -29.82
N LYS A 195 16.42 7.92 -30.60
CA LYS A 195 17.09 7.95 -31.91
C LYS A 195 18.60 7.75 -31.72
N ASN A 196 19.22 6.94 -32.58
CA ASN A 196 20.65 6.60 -32.55
C ASN A 196 21.11 5.77 -31.32
N MET A 197 20.20 5.02 -30.69
CA MET A 197 20.56 4.05 -29.65
C MET A 197 20.61 2.63 -30.24
N ALA A 198 21.64 1.86 -29.90
CA ALA A 198 21.68 0.42 -30.18
C ALA A 198 20.90 -0.37 -29.13
N ILE A 199 20.91 0.11 -27.88
CA ILE A 199 20.15 -0.41 -26.75
C ILE A 199 19.46 0.76 -26.08
N ILE A 200 18.15 0.71 -25.94
CA ILE A 200 17.37 1.80 -25.33
C ILE A 200 17.25 1.68 -23.81
N GLY A 201 17.65 0.54 -23.24
CA GLY A 201 17.51 0.24 -21.82
C GLY A 201 17.63 -1.26 -21.53
N THR A 202 17.17 -1.68 -20.35
CA THR A 202 17.18 -3.06 -19.88
C THR A 202 15.86 -3.45 -19.20
N VAL A 203 15.44 -4.70 -19.31
CA VAL A 203 14.36 -5.28 -18.47
C VAL A 203 15.00 -6.14 -17.38
N ASN A 204 14.60 -5.93 -16.12
CA ASN A 204 14.98 -6.83 -15.03
C ASN A 204 13.82 -7.69 -14.58
N CYS A 205 14.16 -8.89 -14.10
CA CYS A 205 13.33 -9.61 -13.14
C CYS A 205 13.96 -9.49 -11.75
N GLN A 206 13.19 -9.06 -10.76
CA GLN A 206 13.63 -8.90 -9.37
C GLN A 206 12.70 -9.66 -8.40
N CYS A 207 13.21 -10.12 -7.27
CA CYS A 207 12.34 -10.68 -6.23
C CYS A 207 11.73 -9.59 -5.32
N SER A 208 10.81 -9.97 -4.43
CA SER A 208 10.24 -9.08 -3.41
C SER A 208 11.26 -8.49 -2.44
N HIS A 209 12.42 -9.15 -2.26
CA HIS A 209 13.55 -8.65 -1.47
C HIS A 209 14.49 -7.72 -2.24
N VAL A 210 14.08 -7.27 -3.44
CA VAL A 210 14.85 -6.33 -4.29
C VAL A 210 16.16 -6.93 -4.82
N PHE A 211 16.31 -8.25 -4.88
CA PHE A 211 17.44 -8.87 -5.58
C PHE A 211 17.17 -8.92 -7.08
N VAL A 212 18.14 -8.49 -7.88
CA VAL A 212 18.12 -8.73 -9.34
C VAL A 212 18.32 -10.22 -9.57
N LEU A 213 17.45 -10.83 -10.37
CA LEU A 213 17.48 -12.25 -10.72
C LEU A 213 17.93 -12.46 -12.17
N SER A 214 17.56 -11.54 -13.05
CA SER A 214 17.98 -11.51 -14.45
C SER A 214 17.86 -10.09 -15.00
N CYS A 215 18.56 -9.83 -16.10
CA CYS A 215 18.56 -8.58 -16.83
C CYS A 215 18.74 -8.88 -18.33
N VAL A 216 17.98 -8.21 -19.20
CA VAL A 216 18.15 -8.32 -20.66
C VAL A 216 18.16 -6.96 -21.32
N ASP A 217 18.91 -6.83 -22.41
CA ASP A 217 18.97 -5.59 -23.17
C ASP A 217 17.69 -5.37 -24.00
N MET A 218 17.23 -4.12 -24.08
CA MET A 218 16.12 -3.69 -24.92
C MET A 218 16.66 -3.01 -26.19
N PRO A 219 16.75 -3.70 -27.35
CA PRO A 219 17.19 -3.05 -28.58
C PRO A 219 16.10 -2.15 -29.20
N TYR A 220 14.82 -2.50 -29.04
CA TYR A 220 13.71 -1.79 -29.69
C TYR A 220 12.46 -1.75 -28.81
N GLY A 221 12.34 -0.72 -27.97
CA GLY A 221 11.24 -0.64 -27.02
C GLY A 221 11.29 -1.76 -25.97
N GLU A 222 10.36 -1.71 -25.02
CA GLU A 222 10.09 -2.83 -24.14
C GLU A 222 9.11 -3.79 -24.83
N ARG A 223 9.62 -4.78 -25.57
CA ARG A 223 8.77 -5.82 -26.19
C ARG A 223 8.52 -6.92 -25.17
N PHE A 224 7.38 -7.60 -25.31
CA PHE A 224 7.12 -8.84 -24.55
C PHE A 224 8.25 -9.86 -24.70
N ALA A 225 8.91 -9.92 -25.85
CA ALA A 225 10.07 -10.78 -26.07
C ALA A 225 11.19 -10.54 -25.03
N ASN A 226 11.43 -9.29 -24.64
CA ASN A 226 12.42 -8.92 -23.63
C ASN A 226 11.99 -9.44 -22.25
N ALA A 227 10.75 -9.16 -21.84
CA ALA A 227 10.19 -9.63 -20.57
C ALA A 227 10.13 -11.17 -20.48
N ASP A 228 9.72 -11.84 -21.57
CA ASP A 228 9.68 -13.30 -21.68
C ASP A 228 11.09 -13.89 -21.43
N CYS A 229 12.12 -13.33 -22.07
CA CYS A 229 13.50 -13.80 -21.91
C CYS A 229 14.04 -13.52 -20.50
N ALA A 230 13.80 -12.33 -19.94
CA ALA A 230 14.20 -12.00 -18.57
C ALA A 230 13.57 -12.98 -17.56
N LEU A 231 12.27 -13.24 -17.69
CA LEU A 231 11.57 -14.22 -16.86
C LEU A 231 12.14 -15.62 -17.05
N ALA A 232 12.34 -16.07 -18.29
CA ALA A 232 12.87 -17.41 -18.58
C ALA A 232 14.26 -17.62 -17.94
N ILE A 233 15.15 -16.63 -17.99
CA ILE A 233 16.45 -16.68 -17.29
C ILE A 233 16.23 -16.82 -15.79
N ALA A 234 15.40 -15.97 -15.18
CA ALA A 234 15.14 -15.98 -13.74
C ALA A 234 14.48 -17.29 -13.26
N MET A 235 13.69 -17.95 -14.11
CA MET A 235 13.10 -19.26 -13.87
C MET A 235 14.17 -20.36 -13.97
N ARG A 236 14.99 -20.35 -15.02
CA ARG A 236 16.09 -21.31 -15.24
C ARG A 236 17.12 -21.30 -14.12
N GLN A 237 17.38 -20.13 -13.51
CA GLN A 237 18.26 -20.04 -12.34
C GLN A 237 17.82 -21.00 -11.23
N ARG A 238 16.50 -21.20 -11.06
CA ARG A 238 15.91 -22.06 -10.04
C ARG A 238 15.34 -23.35 -10.60
N LYS A 239 15.56 -23.64 -11.89
CA LYS A 239 15.03 -24.84 -12.53
C LYS A 239 15.93 -26.02 -12.17
N PRO A 240 15.37 -27.08 -11.56
CA PRO A 240 16.11 -28.31 -11.38
C PRO A 240 16.38 -29.02 -12.72
N GLY A 241 17.61 -29.45 -12.96
CA GLY A 241 17.97 -30.30 -14.10
C GLY A 241 17.49 -31.75 -13.92
N GLU A 242 17.73 -32.62 -14.91
CA GLU A 242 17.33 -34.04 -14.88
C GLU A 242 17.88 -34.83 -13.68
N LYS A 243 19.00 -34.38 -13.09
CA LYS A 243 19.67 -35.01 -11.93
C LYS A 243 19.17 -34.53 -10.56
N PHE A 244 18.03 -33.85 -10.49
CA PHE A 244 17.49 -33.36 -9.22
C PHE A 244 16.89 -34.50 -8.37
N GLU A 245 17.29 -34.62 -7.10
CA GLU A 245 16.82 -35.65 -6.18
C GLU A 245 15.30 -35.58 -5.94
N PHE A 246 14.66 -36.73 -5.68
CA PHE A 246 13.21 -36.83 -5.49
C PHE A 246 12.69 -35.91 -4.38
N THR A 247 13.36 -35.88 -3.23
CA THR A 247 12.98 -35.01 -2.09
C THR A 247 13.01 -33.53 -2.47
N LEU A 248 14.04 -33.10 -3.21
CA LEU A 248 14.15 -31.72 -3.65
C LEU A 248 13.10 -31.37 -4.72
N ARG A 249 12.72 -32.32 -5.60
CA ARG A 249 11.63 -32.15 -6.57
C ARG A 249 10.30 -31.87 -5.87
N ILE A 250 10.03 -32.59 -4.79
CA ILE A 250 8.83 -32.38 -3.99
C ILE A 250 8.85 -30.98 -3.38
N GLU A 251 9.94 -30.59 -2.70
CA GLU A 251 10.07 -29.25 -2.13
C GLU A 251 9.89 -28.14 -3.18
N ALA A 252 10.40 -28.35 -4.40
CA ALA A 252 10.23 -27.40 -5.50
C ALA A 252 8.77 -27.29 -5.98
N GLY A 253 8.02 -28.40 -5.96
CA GLY A 253 6.61 -28.43 -6.32
C GLY A 253 5.69 -27.70 -5.33
N ASP A 254 6.15 -27.53 -4.09
CA ASP A 254 5.43 -26.80 -3.04
C ASP A 254 5.60 -25.28 -3.12
N ILE A 255 6.56 -24.78 -3.92
CA ILE A 255 6.82 -23.35 -4.07
C ILE A 255 5.86 -22.75 -5.07
N GLU A 256 4.99 -21.87 -4.60
CA GLU A 256 4.11 -21.09 -5.48
C GLU A 256 4.87 -19.87 -6.06
N GLU A 257 4.60 -19.54 -7.32
CA GLU A 257 5.19 -18.37 -7.98
C GLU A 257 4.14 -17.30 -8.32
N VAL A 258 4.43 -16.06 -7.91
CA VAL A 258 3.64 -14.87 -8.20
C VAL A 258 4.53 -13.85 -8.90
N SER A 259 4.05 -13.26 -9.99
CA SER A 259 4.76 -12.20 -10.71
C SER A 259 3.91 -10.98 -10.97
N THR A 260 4.54 -9.81 -10.93
CA THR A 260 3.95 -8.55 -11.35
C THR A 260 4.59 -8.03 -12.61
N TYR A 261 3.77 -7.42 -13.45
CA TYR A 261 4.21 -6.68 -14.62
C TYR A 261 3.24 -5.54 -14.90
N ASP A 262 3.75 -4.36 -15.25
CA ASP A 262 2.96 -3.17 -15.56
C ASP A 262 1.77 -3.46 -16.46
N ILE A 263 2.01 -4.25 -17.50
CA ILE A 263 1.01 -4.57 -18.51
C ILE A 263 0.58 -6.04 -18.45
N ALA A 264 0.58 -6.63 -17.25
CA ALA A 264 0.17 -8.02 -17.02
C ALA A 264 -1.20 -8.34 -17.66
N CYS A 265 -2.16 -7.41 -17.61
CA CYS A 265 -3.48 -7.63 -18.21
C CYS A 265 -3.46 -7.95 -19.72
N GLU A 266 -2.43 -7.52 -20.44
CA GLU A 266 -2.24 -7.80 -21.88
C GLU A 266 -1.16 -8.86 -22.12
N TYR A 267 -0.09 -8.81 -21.35
CA TYR A 267 1.04 -9.75 -21.43
C TYR A 267 0.58 -11.22 -21.36
N LEU A 268 -0.41 -11.49 -20.50
CA LEU A 268 -0.92 -12.83 -20.21
C LEU A 268 -1.70 -13.48 -21.34
N ILE A 269 -2.29 -12.69 -22.25
CA ILE A 269 -3.23 -13.20 -23.27
C ILE A 269 -2.60 -14.29 -24.14
N HIS A 270 -1.31 -14.18 -24.43
CA HIS A 270 -0.55 -15.16 -25.21
C HIS A 270 0.70 -15.66 -24.48
N LEU A 271 0.80 -15.44 -23.16
CA LEU A 271 2.01 -15.77 -22.41
C LEU A 271 2.36 -17.26 -22.53
N GLU A 272 1.40 -18.13 -22.27
CA GLU A 272 1.61 -19.57 -22.32
C GLU A 272 2.07 -20.03 -23.71
N GLN A 273 1.46 -19.51 -24.78
CA GLN A 273 1.86 -19.85 -26.15
C GLN A 273 3.28 -19.38 -26.46
N ARG A 274 3.63 -18.12 -26.13
CA ARG A 274 4.99 -17.59 -26.35
C ARG A 274 6.05 -18.43 -25.62
N PHE A 275 5.75 -18.87 -24.40
CA PHE A 275 6.65 -19.73 -23.64
C PHE A 275 6.74 -21.14 -24.20
N LYS A 276 5.64 -21.74 -24.68
CA LYS A 276 5.70 -23.04 -25.39
C LYS A 276 6.57 -22.97 -26.64
N ASP A 277 6.47 -21.87 -27.40
CA ASP A 277 7.17 -21.70 -28.67
C ASP A 277 8.67 -21.41 -28.51
N HIS A 278 9.06 -20.68 -27.45
CA HIS A 278 10.43 -20.17 -27.31
C HIS A 278 11.19 -20.63 -26.06
N PHE A 279 10.47 -21.04 -25.01
CA PHE A 279 11.03 -21.46 -23.72
C PHE A 279 10.31 -22.70 -23.15
N PRO A 280 10.20 -23.80 -23.93
CA PRO A 280 9.36 -24.96 -23.56
C PRO A 280 9.82 -25.59 -22.24
N ASP A 281 11.09 -25.42 -21.89
CA ASP A 281 11.68 -25.94 -20.67
C ASP A 281 11.13 -25.29 -19.39
N VAL A 282 10.54 -24.10 -19.46
CA VAL A 282 9.92 -23.40 -18.31
C VAL A 282 8.45 -23.08 -18.52
N ALA A 283 7.88 -23.46 -19.67
CA ALA A 283 6.51 -23.11 -20.05
C ALA A 283 5.45 -23.63 -19.06
N GLU A 284 5.60 -24.86 -18.55
CA GLU A 284 4.68 -25.43 -17.57
C GLU A 284 4.68 -24.66 -16.24
N ALA A 285 5.86 -24.28 -15.76
CA ALA A 285 5.99 -23.49 -14.54
C ALA A 285 5.35 -22.12 -14.72
N VAL A 286 5.58 -21.47 -15.86
CA VAL A 286 5.01 -20.15 -16.18
C VAL A 286 3.49 -20.20 -16.32
N ALA A 287 2.92 -21.28 -16.86
CA ALA A 287 1.47 -21.47 -16.97
C ALA A 287 0.78 -21.57 -15.60
N LYS A 288 1.51 -22.03 -14.55
CA LYS A 288 1.00 -22.15 -13.17
C LYS A 288 1.16 -20.88 -12.35
N MET A 289 1.89 -19.87 -12.84
CA MET A 289 2.16 -18.63 -12.11
C MET A 289 0.89 -17.79 -11.94
N ARG A 290 0.78 -17.11 -10.80
CA ARG A 290 -0.22 -16.05 -10.60
C ARG A 290 0.37 -14.69 -10.98
N TRP A 291 -0.48 -13.82 -11.51
CA TRP A 291 -0.04 -12.56 -12.08
C TRP A 291 -0.83 -11.36 -11.55
N GLY A 292 -0.10 -10.29 -11.23
CA GLY A 292 -0.65 -9.01 -10.80
C GLY A 292 -0.10 -7.83 -11.60
N VAL A 293 -0.72 -6.67 -11.42
CA VAL A 293 -0.19 -5.37 -11.84
C VAL A 293 0.31 -4.64 -10.59
N PRO A 294 1.50 -4.03 -10.61
CA PRO A 294 2.03 -3.27 -9.48
C PRO A 294 1.05 -2.19 -8.97
N ALA A 295 1.10 -1.89 -7.66
CA ALA A 295 0.09 -1.10 -6.95
C ALA A 295 -0.05 0.36 -7.45
N LEU A 296 1.04 0.98 -7.92
CA LEU A 296 1.07 2.29 -8.56
C LEU A 296 0.55 2.17 -9.99
N HIS A 297 1.06 1.21 -10.76
CA HIS A 297 0.74 1.07 -12.18
C HIS A 297 -0.73 0.71 -12.42
N VAL A 298 -1.35 -0.11 -11.56
CA VAL A 298 -2.78 -0.47 -11.69
C VAL A 298 -3.72 0.75 -11.59
N GLN A 299 -3.24 1.88 -11.07
CA GLN A 299 -3.98 3.15 -11.08
C GLN A 299 -4.12 3.74 -12.50
N GLY A 300 -3.23 3.41 -13.42
CA GLY A 300 -3.33 3.77 -14.83
C GLY A 300 -4.27 2.87 -15.64
N HIS A 301 -4.68 1.71 -15.10
CA HIS A 301 -5.49 0.76 -15.85
C HIS A 301 -6.99 1.07 -15.75
N GLN A 302 -7.75 0.43 -16.64
CA GLN A 302 -9.21 0.38 -16.53
C GLN A 302 -9.63 -0.22 -15.16
N GLU A 303 -10.79 0.18 -14.68
CA GLU A 303 -11.25 -0.15 -13.32
C GLU A 303 -11.29 -1.66 -13.05
N ASP A 304 -11.70 -2.47 -14.04
CA ASP A 304 -11.76 -3.92 -13.90
C ASP A 304 -10.38 -4.57 -13.68
N CYS A 305 -9.30 -3.96 -14.17
CA CYS A 305 -7.95 -4.46 -13.92
C CYS A 305 -7.58 -4.36 -12.43
N THR A 306 -8.09 -3.37 -11.70
CA THR A 306 -7.81 -3.24 -10.27
C THR A 306 -8.32 -4.45 -9.48
N TYR A 307 -9.50 -4.96 -9.80
CA TYR A 307 -10.08 -6.08 -9.07
C TYR A 307 -9.63 -7.45 -9.61
N ARG A 308 -9.13 -7.52 -10.86
CA ARG A 308 -8.59 -8.76 -11.44
C ARG A 308 -7.10 -8.98 -11.16
N PHE A 309 -6.31 -7.91 -11.22
CA PHE A 309 -4.85 -7.98 -11.17
C PHE A 309 -4.24 -7.15 -10.02
N GLY A 310 -5.05 -6.39 -9.28
CA GLY A 310 -4.53 -5.64 -8.14
C GLY A 310 -4.09 -6.58 -7.02
N THR A 311 -2.82 -6.50 -6.64
CA THR A 311 -2.21 -7.37 -5.61
C THR A 311 -2.94 -7.29 -4.26
N ALA A 312 -3.52 -6.12 -3.95
CA ALA A 312 -4.37 -5.90 -2.78
C ALA A 312 -5.54 -6.90 -2.61
N TYR A 313 -6.01 -7.53 -3.70
CA TYR A 313 -7.14 -8.45 -3.69
C TYR A 313 -6.74 -9.90 -4.02
N MET A 314 -5.44 -10.20 -4.09
CA MET A 314 -4.94 -11.55 -4.33
C MET A 314 -4.69 -12.27 -3.00
N GLU A 315 -5.23 -13.49 -2.85
CA GLU A 315 -5.04 -14.32 -1.65
C GLU A 315 -3.61 -14.85 -1.52
N CYS A 316 -3.13 -15.06 -0.29
CA CYS A 316 -1.83 -15.65 -0.01
C CYS A 316 -0.66 -14.93 -0.72
N ILE A 317 -0.62 -13.60 -0.71
CA ILE A 317 0.54 -12.84 -1.19
C ILE A 317 1.00 -11.74 -0.21
N GLY A 318 0.36 -11.64 0.96
CA GLY A 318 0.67 -10.61 1.93
C GLY A 318 0.47 -9.21 1.35
N HIS A 319 1.34 -8.28 1.73
CA HIS A 319 1.32 -6.90 1.26
C HIS A 319 2.34 -6.64 0.13
N PHE A 320 2.49 -7.61 -0.79
CA PHE A 320 3.34 -7.47 -1.96
C PHE A 320 2.82 -6.39 -2.92
N HIS A 321 3.57 -5.32 -3.09
CA HIS A 321 3.17 -4.16 -3.90
C HIS A 321 3.60 -4.25 -5.37
N GLY A 322 4.56 -5.13 -5.72
CA GLY A 322 5.01 -5.33 -7.09
C GLY A 322 5.89 -4.22 -7.68
N GLU A 323 6.26 -3.20 -6.91
CA GLU A 323 7.09 -2.05 -7.35
C GLU A 323 8.58 -2.25 -7.01
N THR A 324 9.02 -3.48 -6.73
CA THR A 324 10.36 -3.69 -6.16
C THR A 324 11.49 -3.34 -7.12
N ALA A 325 11.22 -3.29 -8.42
CA ALA A 325 12.20 -2.88 -9.41
C ALA A 325 12.60 -1.40 -9.25
N GLU A 326 11.63 -0.53 -8.99
CA GLU A 326 11.79 0.90 -8.77
C GLU A 326 12.74 1.24 -7.61
N HIS A 327 12.91 0.35 -6.64
CA HIS A 327 13.83 0.56 -5.52
C HIS A 327 15.30 0.52 -5.96
N TYR A 328 15.63 -0.26 -6.99
CA TYR A 328 16.99 -0.40 -7.49
C TYR A 328 17.34 0.62 -8.58
N TRP A 329 16.35 1.12 -9.30
CA TRP A 329 16.56 2.04 -10.42
C TRP A 329 17.37 3.29 -10.10
N PRO A 330 17.16 4.00 -8.97
CA PRO A 330 18.01 5.14 -8.63
C PRO A 330 19.51 4.79 -8.58
N GLU A 331 19.85 3.58 -8.15
CA GLU A 331 21.21 3.09 -8.08
C GLU A 331 21.76 2.68 -9.46
N ALA A 332 20.97 1.95 -10.26
CA ALA A 332 21.35 1.54 -11.60
C ALA A 332 21.50 2.74 -12.56
N ASN A 333 20.60 3.72 -12.46
CA ASN A 333 20.51 4.88 -13.35
C ASN A 333 21.78 5.74 -13.36
N GLN A 334 22.50 5.78 -12.24
CA GLN A 334 23.77 6.49 -12.13
C GLN A 334 24.85 5.91 -13.06
N LEU A 335 24.71 4.65 -13.48
CA LEU A 335 25.62 4.04 -14.46
C LEU A 335 25.35 4.49 -15.88
N GLY A 336 24.16 5.03 -16.17
CA GLY A 336 23.69 5.42 -17.50
C GLY A 336 24.74 6.15 -18.33
N PRO A 337 25.32 7.26 -17.86
CA PRO A 337 26.36 8.00 -18.59
C PRO A 337 27.62 7.17 -18.93
N ILE A 338 28.00 6.23 -18.05
CA ILE A 338 29.19 5.37 -18.23
C ILE A 338 28.89 4.29 -19.27
N VAL A 339 27.80 3.55 -19.07
CA VAL A 339 27.45 2.40 -19.91
C VAL A 339 27.04 2.81 -21.33
N ARG A 340 26.58 4.06 -21.50
CA ARG A 340 26.12 4.60 -22.79
C ARG A 340 27.19 4.63 -23.88
N GLN A 341 28.45 4.82 -23.48
CA GLN A 341 29.61 4.90 -24.36
C GLN A 341 30.41 3.59 -24.43
N MET A 342 30.09 2.58 -23.62
CA MET A 342 30.81 1.31 -23.61
C MET A 342 30.43 0.43 -24.81
N ASN A 343 31.36 -0.42 -25.24
CA ASN A 343 31.03 -1.55 -26.12
C ASN A 343 30.20 -2.59 -25.33
N ASN A 344 29.38 -3.39 -26.02
CA ASN A 344 28.30 -4.10 -25.33
C ASN A 344 28.80 -5.19 -24.36
N GLY A 345 29.86 -5.92 -24.70
CA GLY A 345 30.42 -6.93 -23.81
C GLY A 345 30.91 -6.34 -22.49
N HIS A 346 31.70 -5.26 -22.55
CA HIS A 346 32.15 -4.55 -21.36
C HIS A 346 30.97 -3.93 -20.61
N ARG A 347 30.00 -3.34 -21.33
CA ARG A 347 28.79 -2.76 -20.76
C ARG A 347 28.05 -3.76 -19.86
N GLN A 348 27.79 -4.96 -20.38
CA GLN A 348 27.11 -6.01 -19.64
C GLN A 348 27.92 -6.44 -18.41
N ASP A 349 29.24 -6.61 -18.53
CA ASP A 349 30.09 -6.96 -17.38
C ASP A 349 30.07 -5.89 -16.28
N THR A 350 30.04 -4.60 -16.65
CA THR A 350 29.90 -3.47 -15.72
C THR A 350 28.55 -3.51 -15.01
N LEU A 351 27.45 -3.76 -15.73
CA LEU A 351 26.12 -3.89 -15.12
C LEU A 351 26.05 -5.12 -14.21
N ILE A 352 26.60 -6.27 -14.62
CA ILE A 352 26.70 -7.49 -13.81
C ILE A 352 27.47 -7.24 -12.51
N HIS A 353 28.57 -6.49 -12.57
CA HIS A 353 29.35 -6.16 -11.38
C HIS A 353 28.53 -5.34 -10.37
N ASN A 354 27.76 -4.37 -10.86
CA ASN A 354 26.92 -3.52 -10.02
C ASN A 354 25.67 -4.26 -9.51
N HIS A 355 25.00 -5.09 -10.31
CA HIS A 355 23.90 -5.96 -9.86
C HIS A 355 24.39 -6.94 -8.77
N GLY A 356 25.59 -7.51 -8.96
CA GLY A 356 26.23 -8.39 -7.99
C GLY A 356 26.59 -7.71 -6.67
N ASP A 357 27.02 -6.45 -6.71
CA ASP A 357 27.27 -5.66 -5.51
C ASP A 357 25.98 -5.27 -4.79
N TRP A 358 24.97 -4.82 -5.53
CA TRP A 358 23.63 -4.55 -4.99
C TRP A 358 23.09 -5.77 -4.22
N ASN A 359 23.00 -6.92 -4.89
CA ASN A 359 22.54 -8.16 -4.25
C ASN A 359 23.40 -8.52 -3.02
N HIS A 360 24.72 -8.29 -3.07
CA HIS A 360 25.60 -8.55 -1.93
C HIS A 360 25.30 -7.64 -0.73
N LYS A 361 25.06 -6.34 -0.95
CA LYS A 361 24.67 -5.38 0.09
C LYS A 361 23.31 -5.74 0.68
N THR A 362 22.35 -6.12 -0.17
CA THR A 362 21.00 -6.52 0.22
C THR A 362 20.97 -7.80 1.07
N MET A 363 22.05 -8.61 1.13
CA MET A 363 22.14 -9.74 2.07
C MET A 363 22.08 -9.33 3.56
N LYS A 364 22.11 -8.03 3.90
CA LYS A 364 21.77 -7.53 5.25
C LYS A 364 20.26 -7.54 5.57
N LEU A 365 19.46 -8.22 4.73
CA LEU A 365 17.99 -8.32 4.80
C LEU A 365 17.41 -8.76 6.16
N ALA A 366 18.13 -9.54 6.98
CA ALA A 366 17.57 -10.06 8.25
C ALA A 366 17.07 -8.95 9.19
N ALA A 367 17.82 -7.85 9.32
CA ALA A 367 17.40 -6.71 10.14
C ALA A 367 16.12 -6.05 9.58
N LEU A 368 16.09 -5.82 8.26
CA LEU A 368 14.92 -5.27 7.58
C LEU A 368 13.68 -6.16 7.77
N LEU A 369 13.83 -7.48 7.67
CA LEU A 369 12.72 -8.42 7.87
C LEU A 369 12.20 -8.41 9.30
N ALA A 370 13.07 -8.25 10.30
CA ALA A 370 12.67 -8.15 11.70
C ALA A 370 11.87 -6.86 11.95
N ASP A 371 12.32 -5.73 11.41
CA ASP A 371 11.59 -4.45 11.49
C ASP A 371 10.23 -4.53 10.77
N GLU A 372 10.22 -5.11 9.56
CA GLU A 372 8.99 -5.33 8.79
C GLU A 372 8.01 -6.27 9.50
N LEU A 373 8.50 -7.28 10.22
CA LEU A 373 7.67 -8.21 11.01
C LEU A 373 6.99 -7.48 12.17
N ILE A 374 7.72 -6.66 12.93
CA ILE A 374 7.17 -5.86 14.04
C ILE A 374 6.11 -4.90 13.50
N LEU A 375 6.41 -4.21 12.40
CA LEU A 375 5.46 -3.31 11.74
C LEU A 375 4.21 -4.07 11.27
N ALA A 376 4.39 -5.22 10.62
CA ALA A 376 3.28 -6.03 10.14
C ALA A 376 2.37 -6.49 11.28
N LYS A 377 2.93 -6.86 12.44
CA LYS A 377 2.17 -7.27 13.62
C LYS A 377 1.30 -6.12 14.16
N SER A 378 1.90 -4.93 14.31
CA SER A 378 1.17 -3.72 14.73
C SER A 378 0.03 -3.39 13.77
N ARG A 379 0.28 -3.47 12.45
CA ARG A 379 -0.74 -3.19 11.44
C ARG A 379 -1.83 -4.25 11.39
N TYR A 380 -1.49 -5.53 11.52
CA TYR A 380 -2.47 -6.61 11.58
C TYR A 380 -3.46 -6.39 12.73
N ILE A 381 -2.97 -6.09 13.95
CA ILE A 381 -3.84 -5.80 15.11
C ILE A 381 -4.80 -4.66 14.80
N GLN A 382 -4.28 -3.53 14.29
CA GLN A 382 -5.10 -2.38 13.91
C GLN A 382 -6.18 -2.73 12.88
N LYS A 383 -5.86 -3.55 11.87
CA LYS A 383 -6.81 -3.93 10.82
C LYS A 383 -7.82 -4.98 11.28
N ARG A 384 -7.41 -5.90 12.15
CA ARG A 384 -8.28 -6.88 12.80
C ARG A 384 -9.33 -6.17 13.65
N ASP A 385 -8.91 -5.25 14.52
CA ASP A 385 -9.83 -4.54 15.41
C ASP A 385 -10.84 -3.68 14.63
N HIS A 386 -10.40 -3.03 13.54
CA HIS A 386 -11.31 -2.33 12.62
C HIS A 386 -12.30 -3.28 11.93
N PHE A 387 -11.85 -4.45 11.48
CA PHE A 387 -12.72 -5.45 10.85
C PHE A 387 -13.75 -6.02 11.84
N ILE A 388 -13.36 -6.23 13.10
CA ILE A 388 -14.28 -6.64 14.18
C ILE A 388 -15.33 -5.55 14.41
N GLY A 389 -14.92 -4.29 14.54
CA GLY A 389 -15.85 -3.16 14.72
C GLY A 389 -16.89 -3.06 13.60
N LEU A 390 -16.45 -3.14 12.34
CA LEU A 390 -17.38 -3.18 11.20
C LEU A 390 -18.28 -4.41 11.20
N SER A 391 -17.77 -5.56 11.64
CA SER A 391 -18.57 -6.79 11.72
C SER A 391 -19.67 -6.69 12.77
N ALA A 392 -19.39 -6.08 13.93
CA ALA A 392 -20.39 -5.77 14.94
C ALA A 392 -21.46 -4.81 14.40
N THR A 393 -21.04 -3.72 13.73
CA THR A 393 -21.97 -2.75 13.11
C THR A 393 -22.91 -3.37 12.06
N PHE A 394 -22.44 -4.38 11.33
CA PHE A 394 -23.19 -5.02 10.24
C PHE A 394 -23.69 -6.43 10.56
N SER A 395 -23.86 -6.78 11.84
CA SER A 395 -24.26 -8.10 12.34
C SER A 395 -25.41 -8.73 11.55
N GLN A 396 -26.47 -7.95 11.29
CA GLN A 396 -27.67 -8.34 10.54
C GLN A 396 -27.41 -8.80 9.09
N HIS A 397 -26.27 -8.43 8.49
CA HIS A 397 -25.93 -8.76 7.10
C HIS A 397 -24.85 -9.84 6.97
N LEU A 398 -24.16 -10.18 8.06
CA LEU A 398 -22.97 -11.03 8.02
C LEU A 398 -23.23 -12.41 7.44
N SER A 399 -24.35 -13.06 7.78
CA SER A 399 -24.69 -14.40 7.25
C SER A 399 -24.73 -14.41 5.72
N ARG A 400 -25.38 -13.40 5.13
CA ARG A 400 -25.50 -13.21 3.68
C ARG A 400 -24.17 -12.85 3.04
N TRP A 401 -23.38 -11.98 3.67
CA TRP A 401 -22.09 -11.53 3.11
C TRP A 401 -21.03 -12.64 3.18
N LYS A 402 -20.94 -13.36 4.29
CA LYS A 402 -20.03 -14.50 4.46
C LYS A 402 -20.25 -15.60 3.41
N ALA A 403 -21.48 -15.77 2.91
CA ALA A 403 -21.79 -16.72 1.84
C ALA A 403 -21.35 -16.29 0.41
N GLN A 404 -20.91 -15.04 0.20
CA GLN A 404 -20.54 -14.56 -1.14
C GLN A 404 -19.15 -15.03 -1.58
N ASN A 405 -18.96 -15.27 -2.88
CA ASN A 405 -17.66 -15.68 -3.40
C ASN A 405 -16.71 -14.49 -3.51
N ARG A 406 -15.51 -14.59 -2.94
CA ARG A 406 -14.47 -13.54 -2.98
C ARG A 406 -13.75 -13.45 -4.33
N ARG A 407 -13.76 -14.54 -5.11
CA ARG A 407 -13.10 -14.60 -6.42
C ARG A 407 -13.85 -13.76 -7.44
N THR A 408 -13.10 -13.01 -8.23
CA THR A 408 -13.66 -12.23 -9.32
C THR A 408 -14.06 -13.13 -10.48
N ARG A 409 -15.22 -12.85 -11.08
CA ARG A 409 -15.74 -13.62 -12.22
C ARG A 409 -16.37 -12.69 -13.25
N MET A 410 -16.36 -13.13 -14.51
CA MET A 410 -17.05 -12.42 -15.59
C MET A 410 -18.47 -12.96 -15.71
N GLU A 411 -19.48 -12.10 -15.57
CA GLU A 411 -20.88 -12.41 -15.85
C GLU A 411 -21.40 -11.47 -16.94
N LYS A 412 -21.93 -12.01 -18.05
CA LYS A 412 -22.49 -11.22 -19.15
C LYS A 412 -21.58 -10.04 -19.57
N ASN A 413 -20.28 -10.32 -19.70
CA ASN A 413 -19.23 -9.35 -20.06
C ASN A 413 -18.98 -8.22 -19.03
N THR A 414 -19.44 -8.39 -17.78
CA THR A 414 -19.19 -7.47 -16.66
C THR A 414 -18.42 -8.19 -15.56
N LEU A 415 -17.39 -7.54 -15.02
CA LEU A 415 -16.66 -8.07 -13.87
C LEU A 415 -17.51 -7.96 -12.60
N VAL A 416 -17.78 -9.10 -11.98
CA VAL A 416 -18.41 -9.19 -10.66
C VAL A 416 -17.31 -9.45 -9.62
N SER A 417 -17.21 -8.55 -8.65
CA SER A 417 -16.27 -8.64 -7.53
C SER A 417 -16.96 -8.13 -6.27
N VAL A 418 -16.70 -8.80 -5.14
CA VAL A 418 -17.22 -8.33 -3.85
C VAL A 418 -16.61 -7.00 -3.41
N TYR A 419 -15.42 -6.67 -3.93
CA TYR A 419 -14.67 -5.44 -3.63
C TYR A 419 -15.05 -4.25 -4.51
N LYS A 420 -15.85 -4.49 -5.55
CA LYS A 420 -16.34 -3.47 -6.50
C LYS A 420 -17.78 -3.12 -6.17
N HIS A 421 -18.07 -1.82 -6.08
CA HIS A 421 -19.44 -1.33 -5.98
C HIS A 421 -20.17 -1.62 -7.29
N ARG A 422 -21.31 -2.31 -7.22
CA ARG A 422 -22.13 -2.58 -8.41
C ARG A 422 -22.61 -1.27 -9.02
N THR A 423 -22.54 -1.17 -10.35
CA THR A 423 -23.15 -0.07 -11.13
C THR A 423 -24.67 -0.26 -11.22
N SER A 424 -25.36 -0.33 -10.08
CA SER A 424 -26.78 0.01 -10.05
C SER A 424 -26.94 1.52 -10.25
N LYS A 425 -28.13 2.00 -10.62
CA LYS A 425 -28.40 3.42 -10.88
C LYS A 425 -27.83 4.26 -9.73
N VAL A 426 -26.72 4.96 -10.00
CA VAL A 426 -26.10 5.85 -9.02
C VAL A 426 -27.10 6.98 -8.75
N PRO A 427 -27.48 7.22 -7.48
CA PRO A 427 -28.39 8.29 -7.16
C PRO A 427 -27.93 9.65 -7.69
N SER A 428 -28.89 10.46 -8.14
CA SER A 428 -28.60 11.85 -8.48
C SER A 428 -28.09 12.58 -7.23
N GLN A 429 -27.28 13.62 -7.39
CA GLN A 429 -26.84 14.44 -6.27
C GLN A 429 -28.00 14.95 -5.42
N GLN A 430 -29.08 15.31 -6.10
CA GLN A 430 -30.31 15.75 -5.49
C GLN A 430 -30.97 14.61 -4.71
N ALA A 431 -30.98 13.38 -5.24
CA ALA A 431 -31.54 12.22 -4.56
C ALA A 431 -30.72 11.81 -3.32
N ILE A 432 -29.38 11.84 -3.39
CA ILE A 432 -28.53 11.60 -2.21
C ILE A 432 -28.84 12.65 -1.14
N PHE A 433 -28.82 13.93 -1.53
CA PHE A 433 -29.11 15.02 -0.61
C PHE A 433 -30.51 14.91 0.01
N GLN A 434 -31.55 14.69 -0.81
CA GLN A 434 -32.93 14.53 -0.33
C GLN A 434 -33.12 13.32 0.56
N HIS A 435 -32.46 12.19 0.27
CA HIS A 435 -32.53 11.02 1.13
C HIS A 435 -31.85 11.28 2.48
N MET A 436 -30.70 11.96 2.49
CA MET A 436 -30.05 12.37 3.75
C MET A 436 -30.91 13.37 4.53
N LEU A 437 -31.66 14.23 3.85
CA LEU A 437 -32.65 15.10 4.50
C LEU A 437 -33.78 14.28 5.14
N ALA A 438 -34.37 13.36 4.38
CA ALA A 438 -35.52 12.55 4.83
C ALA A 438 -35.18 11.57 5.97
N GLN A 439 -33.96 11.02 6.01
CA GLN A 439 -33.55 10.14 7.12
C GLN A 439 -33.33 10.89 8.44
N ASP A 440 -33.00 12.18 8.37
CA ASP A 440 -32.87 13.05 9.55
C ASP A 440 -34.24 13.52 10.08
N ASP A 441 -35.31 13.55 9.25
CA ASP A 441 -36.66 13.92 9.73
C ASP A 441 -37.33 12.81 10.57
N ASN A 442 -36.78 11.58 10.55
CA ASN A 442 -37.21 10.45 11.37
C ASN A 442 -36.62 10.46 12.79
N PHE A 443 -35.90 11.52 13.18
CA PHE A 443 -35.15 11.65 14.43
C PHE A 443 -36.02 11.69 15.71
N VAL A 444 -37.32 11.44 15.63
CA VAL A 444 -38.20 11.37 16.81
C VAL A 444 -39.25 10.28 16.61
N SER A 445 -38.85 9.02 16.71
CA SER A 445 -39.80 7.96 17.07
C SER A 445 -39.09 6.85 17.82
N THR A 446 -38.75 7.14 19.08
CA THR A 446 -38.52 6.11 20.09
C THR A 446 -39.84 5.38 20.30
N LEU A 447 -40.02 4.25 19.61
CA LEU A 447 -41.13 3.33 19.83
C LEU A 447 -40.95 2.63 21.19
N ILE A 448 -41.24 3.34 22.28
CA ILE A 448 -41.19 2.83 23.65
C ILE A 448 -42.52 3.14 24.36
N PRO A 449 -43.10 2.19 25.15
CA PRO A 449 -44.41 2.34 25.77
C PRO A 449 -44.53 3.57 26.69
N LYS A 450 -45.73 4.16 26.71
CA LYS A 450 -46.07 5.39 27.45
C LYS A 450 -46.07 5.16 28.98
N ASN A 451 -44.93 5.34 29.65
CA ASN A 451 -44.88 5.74 31.06
C ASN A 451 -44.65 7.27 31.17
N ALA A 452 -44.85 7.89 32.35
CA ALA A 452 -44.74 9.35 32.52
C ALA A 452 -43.27 9.86 32.50
N ILE A 453 -42.33 9.06 33.01
CA ILE A 453 -40.91 9.41 33.12
C ILE A 453 -40.21 9.37 31.74
N ALA A 454 -40.49 8.36 30.92
CA ALA A 454 -39.98 8.24 29.56
C ALA A 454 -40.42 9.42 28.67
N LYS A 455 -41.70 9.81 28.75
CA LYS A 455 -42.19 10.99 28.01
C LYS A 455 -41.50 12.28 28.47
N PHE A 456 -41.23 12.40 29.76
CA PHE A 456 -40.53 13.55 30.31
C PHE A 456 -39.08 13.60 29.81
N MET A 457 -38.37 12.47 29.81
CA MET A 457 -37.01 12.37 29.29
C MET A 457 -36.94 12.66 27.79
N ASP A 458 -37.81 12.02 27.00
CA ASP A 458 -37.92 12.25 25.56
C ASP A 458 -38.15 13.74 25.24
N ALA A 459 -39.09 14.39 25.95
CA ALA A 459 -39.37 15.81 25.80
C ALA A 459 -38.15 16.68 26.16
N GLY A 460 -37.47 16.39 27.26
CA GLY A 460 -36.28 17.13 27.69
C GLY A 460 -35.13 17.06 26.67
N LEU A 461 -34.80 15.85 26.20
CA LEU A 461 -33.75 15.64 25.21
C LEU A 461 -34.09 16.31 23.86
N LYS A 462 -35.34 16.18 23.42
CA LYS A 462 -35.84 16.81 22.19
C LYS A 462 -35.78 18.34 22.27
N ILE A 463 -36.05 18.93 23.43
CA ILE A 463 -35.90 20.38 23.62
C ILE A 463 -34.43 20.79 23.51
N GLN A 464 -33.49 20.04 24.09
CA GLN A 464 -32.07 20.34 23.92
C GLN A 464 -31.61 20.25 22.45
N ASP A 465 -32.18 19.32 21.66
CA ASP A 465 -31.95 19.25 20.22
C ASP A 465 -32.53 20.46 19.49
N LEU A 466 -33.75 20.90 19.83
CA LEU A 466 -34.36 22.12 19.29
C LEU A 466 -33.56 23.37 19.65
N GLN A 467 -32.99 23.44 20.86
CA GLN A 467 -32.09 24.53 21.27
C GLN A 467 -30.83 24.57 20.39
N ARG A 468 -30.17 23.42 20.15
CA ARG A 468 -29.03 23.32 19.23
C ARG A 468 -29.39 23.74 17.80
N GLN A 469 -30.52 23.26 17.29
CA GLN A 469 -31.04 23.62 15.97
C GLN A 469 -31.35 25.12 15.84
N LEU A 470 -31.82 25.77 16.91
CA LEU A 470 -32.05 27.21 16.92
C LEU A 470 -30.73 28.00 16.96
N LYS A 471 -29.75 27.57 17.78
CA LYS A 471 -28.39 28.18 17.82
C LYS A 471 -27.74 28.18 16.45
N ASP A 472 -27.82 27.06 15.76
CA ASP A 472 -27.28 26.91 14.42
C ASP A 472 -28.01 27.81 13.40
N ALA A 473 -29.35 27.91 13.45
CA ALA A 473 -30.12 28.82 12.59
C ALA A 473 -29.79 30.31 12.89
N ILE A 474 -29.57 30.67 14.15
CA ILE A 474 -29.13 32.02 14.56
C ILE A 474 -27.73 32.32 14.00
N ARG A 475 -26.80 31.35 14.10
CA ARG A 475 -25.46 31.46 13.52
C ARG A 475 -25.53 31.67 12.00
N GLU A 476 -26.34 30.88 11.30
CA GLU A 476 -26.55 31.04 9.85
C GLU A 476 -27.12 32.42 9.50
N HIS A 477 -28.12 32.92 10.25
CA HIS A 477 -28.66 34.25 10.01
C HIS A 477 -27.63 35.37 10.26
N ARG A 478 -26.75 35.20 11.25
CA ARG A 478 -25.65 36.15 11.52
C ARG A 478 -24.64 36.20 10.38
N GLU A 479 -24.33 35.06 9.78
CA GLU A 479 -23.42 34.95 8.62
C GLU A 479 -24.10 35.42 7.32
N HIS A 480 -25.38 35.10 7.16
CA HIS A 480 -26.19 35.33 5.97
C HIS A 480 -27.54 35.94 6.36
N ARG A 481 -27.57 37.27 6.43
CA ARG A 481 -28.75 38.08 6.78
C ARG A 481 -29.82 38.06 5.69
N LEU A 482 -30.46 36.91 5.50
CA LEU A 482 -31.55 36.69 4.57
C LEU A 482 -32.91 36.72 5.28
N VAL A 483 -33.95 37.14 4.55
CA VAL A 483 -35.33 37.14 5.07
C VAL A 483 -35.80 35.72 5.38
N THR A 484 -35.34 34.73 4.61
CA THR A 484 -35.66 33.31 4.82
C THR A 484 -35.08 32.78 6.12
N THR A 485 -33.80 33.06 6.41
CA THR A 485 -33.15 32.64 7.66
C THR A 485 -33.76 33.33 8.88
N GLN A 486 -34.17 34.60 8.76
CA GLN A 486 -34.89 35.29 9.83
C GLN A 486 -36.25 34.67 10.14
N LYS A 487 -37.03 34.30 9.11
CA LYS A 487 -38.32 33.62 9.29
C LYS A 487 -38.15 32.25 9.96
N GLU A 488 -37.11 31.52 9.59
CA GLU A 488 -36.79 30.23 10.18
C GLU A 488 -36.42 30.35 11.66
N VAL A 489 -35.58 31.33 12.03
CA VAL A 489 -35.27 31.63 13.44
C VAL A 489 -36.55 31.94 14.21
N THR A 490 -37.40 32.85 13.73
CA THR A 490 -38.65 33.20 14.42
C THR A 490 -39.59 31.99 14.58
N SER A 491 -39.72 31.16 13.54
CA SER A 491 -40.55 29.96 13.59
C SER A 491 -40.01 28.92 14.58
N ARG A 492 -38.70 28.69 14.59
CA ARG A 492 -38.04 27.74 15.51
C ARG A 492 -38.10 28.24 16.95
N SER A 493 -37.88 29.53 17.20
CA SER A 493 -38.02 30.15 18.54
C SER A 493 -39.43 29.97 19.10
N LYS A 494 -40.47 30.21 18.31
CA LYS A 494 -41.87 30.03 18.75
C LYS A 494 -42.15 28.58 19.14
N LYS A 495 -41.75 27.62 18.28
CA LYS A 495 -41.92 26.19 18.54
C LYS A 495 -41.18 25.76 19.81
N LEU A 496 -39.93 26.19 19.96
CA LEU A 496 -39.12 25.87 21.14
C LEU A 496 -39.78 26.41 22.42
N GLN A 497 -40.32 27.63 22.39
CA GLN A 497 -41.00 28.22 23.54
C GLN A 497 -42.27 27.45 23.94
N GLU A 498 -43.07 26.99 22.96
CA GLU A 498 -44.25 26.15 23.20
C GLU A 498 -43.87 24.81 23.86
N GLU A 499 -42.81 24.15 23.36
CA GLU A 499 -42.31 22.87 23.91
C GLU A 499 -41.72 23.05 25.32
N ILE A 500 -40.93 24.10 25.58
CA ILE A 500 -40.42 24.41 26.93
C ILE A 500 -41.58 24.64 27.91
N GLN A 501 -42.59 25.43 27.54
CA GLN A 501 -43.75 25.67 28.41
C GLN A 501 -44.51 24.37 28.72
N ALA A 502 -44.65 23.47 27.74
CA ALA A 502 -45.26 22.16 27.95
C ALA A 502 -44.41 21.28 28.87
N PHE A 503 -43.09 21.28 28.70
CA PHE A 503 -42.14 20.55 29.54
C PHE A 503 -42.15 21.04 30.98
N ARG A 504 -42.16 22.35 31.24
CA ARG A 504 -42.23 22.91 32.60
C ARG A 504 -43.47 22.46 33.38
N ARG A 505 -44.61 22.25 32.71
CA ARG A 505 -45.83 21.69 33.34
C ARG A 505 -45.63 20.25 33.82
N GLN A 506 -44.89 19.45 33.05
CA GLN A 506 -44.54 18.08 33.41
C GLN A 506 -43.47 18.06 34.50
N GLN A 507 -42.46 18.93 34.40
CA GLN A 507 -41.38 19.06 35.36
C GLN A 507 -41.89 19.39 36.76
N LYS A 508 -42.93 20.22 36.88
CA LYS A 508 -43.56 20.54 38.18
C LYS A 508 -44.04 19.29 38.94
N ASN A 509 -44.45 18.24 38.21
CA ASN A 509 -44.99 17.02 38.81
C ASN A 509 -43.94 15.93 39.03
N ILE A 510 -42.87 15.92 38.23
CA ILE A 510 -41.84 14.86 38.23
C ILE A 510 -40.57 15.29 38.98
N MET A 511 -40.22 16.58 38.92
CA MET A 511 -39.05 17.20 39.56
C MET A 511 -39.48 18.46 40.33
N SER A 512 -40.39 18.34 41.29
CA SER A 512 -40.96 19.46 42.06
C SER A 512 -39.90 20.33 42.75
N GLU A 513 -38.86 19.69 43.27
CA GLU A 513 -37.78 20.33 44.06
C GLU A 513 -36.88 21.27 43.24
N VAL A 514 -37.02 21.28 41.91
CA VAL A 514 -36.27 22.17 41.01
C VAL A 514 -37.02 23.51 40.79
N GLY A 515 -38.25 23.63 41.28
CA GLY A 515 -39.12 24.80 41.04
C GLY A 515 -38.45 26.14 41.38
N ASP A 516 -37.73 26.21 42.50
CA ASP A 516 -37.02 27.42 42.93
C ASP A 516 -35.90 27.82 41.96
N LYS A 517 -35.16 26.83 41.41
CA LYS A 517 -34.12 27.07 40.40
C LYS A 517 -34.72 27.57 39.08
N VAL A 518 -35.85 26.99 38.66
CA VAL A 518 -36.57 27.45 37.46
C VAL A 518 -37.08 28.89 37.63
N ALA A 519 -37.63 29.23 38.80
CA ALA A 519 -38.08 30.58 39.12
C ALA A 519 -36.91 31.58 39.19
N GLN A 520 -35.77 31.16 39.75
CA GLN A 520 -34.55 31.97 39.80
C GLN A 520 -33.99 32.24 38.39
N GLN A 521 -34.01 31.24 37.50
CA GLN A 521 -33.61 31.42 36.10
C GLN A 521 -34.53 32.40 35.37
N ALA A 522 -35.85 32.28 35.54
CA ALA A 522 -36.82 33.16 34.89
C ALA A 522 -36.75 34.63 35.39
N SER A 523 -36.27 34.84 36.60
CA SER A 523 -36.10 36.17 37.22
C SER A 523 -34.70 36.78 37.04
N SER A 524 -33.77 36.07 36.41
CA SER A 524 -32.45 36.61 36.05
C SER A 524 -32.57 37.81 35.09
N ASN A 525 -31.62 38.75 35.15
CA ASN A 525 -31.67 39.99 34.38
C ASN A 525 -30.34 40.25 33.64
N PRO A 526 -30.31 40.14 32.29
CA PRO A 526 -31.42 39.73 31.42
C PRO A 526 -31.75 38.23 31.59
N PRO A 527 -32.99 37.80 31.33
CA PRO A 527 -33.34 36.38 31.30
C PRO A 527 -32.54 35.66 30.21
N PRO A 528 -32.21 34.37 30.39
CA PRO A 528 -31.48 33.63 29.38
C PRO A 528 -32.27 33.60 28.07
N ALA A 529 -31.54 33.62 26.95
CA ALA A 529 -32.14 33.38 25.64
C ALA A 529 -32.78 31.99 25.64
N ILE A 530 -33.86 31.79 24.87
CA ILE A 530 -34.64 30.55 24.88
C ILE A 530 -33.77 29.34 24.47
N GLU A 531 -32.81 29.57 23.57
CA GLU A 531 -31.79 28.59 23.16
C GLU A 531 -30.76 28.22 24.24
N ASP A 532 -30.64 29.02 25.30
CA ASP A 532 -29.70 28.86 26.41
C ASP A 532 -30.39 28.54 27.75
N GLU A 533 -31.72 28.44 27.77
CA GLU A 533 -32.49 28.15 28.97
C GLU A 533 -32.19 26.73 29.49
N LEU A 534 -31.69 26.60 30.74
CA LEU A 534 -31.39 25.30 31.34
C LEU A 534 -32.68 24.55 31.65
N LEU A 535 -32.77 23.29 31.22
CA LEU A 535 -33.92 22.44 31.49
C LEU A 535 -33.89 21.85 32.90
N TYR A 536 -32.72 21.81 33.54
CA TYR A 536 -32.50 21.18 34.84
C TYR A 536 -32.88 19.70 34.82
N LEU A 537 -32.45 19.00 33.76
CA LEU A 537 -32.42 17.53 33.78
C LEU A 537 -31.43 17.07 34.85
N PRO A 538 -31.53 15.82 35.34
CA PRO A 538 -30.56 15.29 36.31
C PRO A 538 -29.09 15.52 35.92
N SER A 539 -28.73 15.49 34.63
CA SER A 539 -27.38 15.79 34.13
C SER A 539 -26.91 17.23 34.35
N ASP A 540 -27.85 18.17 34.46
CA ASP A 540 -27.58 19.61 34.65
C ASP A 540 -27.30 19.95 36.14
N LEU A 541 -27.60 19.02 37.04
CA LEU A 541 -27.40 19.16 38.48
C LEU A 541 -26.02 18.59 38.90
N THR A 542 -25.44 19.13 39.96
CA THR A 542 -24.23 18.54 40.56
C THR A 542 -24.56 17.21 41.26
N SER A 543 -23.54 16.39 41.52
CA SER A 543 -23.72 15.12 42.26
C SER A 543 -24.34 15.33 43.63
N THR A 544 -23.93 16.40 44.33
CA THR A 544 -24.46 16.77 45.65
C THR A 544 -25.93 17.20 45.54
N GLU A 545 -26.29 18.02 44.54
CA GLU A 545 -27.68 18.45 44.35
C GLU A 545 -28.59 17.27 43.99
N ARG A 546 -28.14 16.32 43.17
CA ARG A 546 -28.93 15.11 42.88
C ARG A 546 -29.19 14.25 44.12
N MET A 547 -28.24 14.20 45.06
CA MET A 547 -28.42 13.50 46.33
C MET A 547 -29.39 14.26 47.24
N THR A 548 -29.23 15.58 47.37
CA THR A 548 -30.08 16.41 48.25
C THR A 548 -31.53 16.49 47.75
N LEU A 549 -31.75 16.47 46.43
CA LEU A 549 -33.06 16.58 45.79
C LEU A 549 -33.66 15.21 45.39
N ASP A 550 -33.04 14.10 45.80
CA ASP A 550 -33.47 12.72 45.54
C ASP A 550 -33.70 12.35 44.06
N PHE A 551 -32.83 12.84 43.16
CA PHE A 551 -32.91 12.59 41.71
C PHE A 551 -31.93 11.53 41.20
N ILE A 552 -31.37 10.68 42.08
CA ILE A 552 -30.40 9.64 41.70
C ILE A 552 -31.03 8.62 40.74
N ALA A 553 -32.21 8.09 41.07
CA ALA A 553 -32.90 7.12 40.23
C ALA A 553 -33.29 7.71 38.87
N LEU A 554 -33.70 8.98 38.85
CA LEU A 554 -34.04 9.70 37.62
C LEU A 554 -32.79 9.96 36.75
N GLY A 555 -31.64 10.19 37.37
CA GLY A 555 -30.35 10.32 36.69
C GLY A 555 -29.85 9.01 36.05
N LEU A 556 -30.09 7.86 36.70
CA LEU A 556 -29.80 6.55 36.09
C LEU A 556 -30.66 6.30 34.84
N GLU A 557 -31.95 6.65 34.90
CA GLU A 557 -32.81 6.62 33.73
C GLU A 557 -32.30 7.57 32.63
N GLU A 558 -32.01 8.84 32.95
CA GLU A 558 -31.45 9.77 31.96
C GLU A 558 -30.19 9.21 31.29
N SER A 559 -29.30 8.58 32.05
CA SER A 559 -28.07 7.99 31.51
C SER A 559 -28.35 6.97 30.39
N ARG A 560 -29.39 6.13 30.53
CA ARG A 560 -29.81 5.19 29.47
C ARG A 560 -30.36 5.89 28.23
N TRP A 561 -31.10 6.98 28.42
CA TRP A 561 -31.62 7.78 27.30
C TRP A 561 -30.51 8.51 26.55
N ARG A 562 -29.50 9.02 27.28
CA ARG A 562 -28.30 9.64 26.71
C ARG A 562 -27.46 8.65 25.91
N GLU A 563 -27.41 7.40 26.37
CA GLU A 563 -26.78 6.31 25.64
C GLU A 563 -27.46 6.09 24.27
N GLY A 564 -28.79 6.00 24.25
CA GLY A 564 -29.57 5.95 23.01
C GLY A 564 -29.34 7.15 22.09
N GLN A 565 -29.38 8.37 22.65
CA GLN A 565 -29.10 9.61 21.91
C GLN A 565 -27.69 9.62 21.30
N ALA A 566 -26.70 9.10 22.02
CA ALA A 566 -25.33 8.98 21.52
C ALA A 566 -25.24 8.01 20.33
N PHE A 567 -25.88 6.83 20.42
CA PHE A 567 -25.93 5.87 19.31
C PHE A 567 -26.66 6.42 18.08
N ASP A 568 -27.80 7.09 18.26
CA ASP A 568 -28.54 7.72 17.17
C ASP A 568 -27.71 8.81 16.49
N SER A 569 -27.04 9.65 17.28
CA SER A 569 -26.12 10.68 16.76
C SER A 569 -24.97 10.06 15.97
N LEU A 570 -24.34 9.00 16.47
CA LEU A 570 -23.27 8.28 15.76
C LEU A 570 -23.75 7.72 14.42
N ARG A 571 -24.93 7.10 14.39
CA ARG A 571 -25.53 6.55 13.18
C ARG A 571 -25.85 7.63 12.14
N ALA A 572 -26.38 8.77 12.59
CA ALA A 572 -26.64 9.92 11.74
C ALA A 572 -25.35 10.50 11.16
N ILE A 573 -24.30 10.67 11.98
CA ILE A 573 -22.98 11.12 11.53
C ILE A 573 -22.42 10.16 10.47
N GLN A 574 -22.44 8.85 10.72
CA GLN A 574 -21.95 7.84 9.76
C GLN A 574 -22.68 7.95 8.41
N LEU A 575 -24.01 8.07 8.43
CA LEU A 575 -24.82 8.22 7.23
C LEU A 575 -24.46 9.49 6.46
N ILE A 576 -24.37 10.63 7.14
CA ILE A 576 -24.05 11.92 6.51
C ILE A 576 -22.64 11.90 5.90
N VAL A 577 -21.67 11.33 6.61
CA VAL A 577 -20.28 11.21 6.11
C VAL A 577 -20.22 10.34 4.85
N LYS A 578 -20.96 9.21 4.79
CA LYS A 578 -21.12 8.41 3.55
C LYS A 578 -21.68 9.26 2.41
N GLY A 579 -22.67 10.10 2.71
CA GLY A 579 -23.27 11.05 1.78
C GLY A 579 -22.27 12.05 1.23
N ILE A 580 -21.51 12.73 2.11
CA ILE A 580 -20.46 13.69 1.74
C ILE A 580 -19.42 13.02 0.84
N SER A 581 -18.93 11.83 1.22
CA SER A 581 -17.97 11.06 0.43
C SER A 581 -18.50 10.77 -0.99
N ALA A 582 -19.75 10.31 -1.09
CA ALA A 582 -20.39 10.05 -2.38
C ALA A 582 -20.62 11.32 -3.23
N LEU A 583 -20.90 12.47 -2.60
CA LEU A 583 -21.03 13.77 -3.26
C LEU A 583 -19.68 14.26 -3.79
N HIS A 584 -18.60 14.14 -3.02
CA HIS A 584 -17.24 14.48 -3.46
C HIS A 584 -16.82 13.64 -4.68
N ASP A 585 -17.06 12.33 -4.65
CA ASP A 585 -16.77 11.43 -5.77
C ASP A 585 -17.51 11.82 -7.04
N ARG A 586 -18.79 12.18 -6.90
CA ARG A 586 -19.63 12.61 -8.02
C ARG A 586 -19.15 13.97 -8.56
N LYS A 587 -18.85 14.93 -7.68
CA LYS A 587 -18.35 16.26 -8.05
C LYS A 587 -17.08 16.17 -8.88
N GLY A 588 -16.11 15.37 -8.45
CA GLY A 588 -14.86 15.17 -9.19
C GLY A 588 -15.08 14.58 -10.60
N LYS A 589 -16.01 13.63 -10.74
CA LYS A 589 -16.29 12.96 -12.02
C LYS A 589 -17.10 13.82 -12.98
N ASN A 590 -18.17 14.46 -12.51
CA ASN A 590 -19.23 14.96 -13.38
C ASN A 590 -19.32 16.49 -13.46
N ASP A 591 -18.86 17.22 -12.45
CA ASP A 591 -19.13 18.65 -12.37
C ASP A 591 -18.01 19.44 -13.05
N ARG A 592 -18.38 20.28 -14.02
CA ARG A 592 -17.45 21.11 -14.80
C ARG A 592 -17.99 22.54 -14.88
N GLY A 593 -17.11 23.52 -14.81
CA GLY A 593 -17.50 24.94 -14.81
C GLY A 593 -18.02 25.45 -13.46
N GLN A 594 -18.31 26.74 -13.37
CA GLN A 594 -18.60 27.42 -12.10
C GLN A 594 -19.98 27.06 -11.52
N LYS A 595 -21.02 27.03 -12.35
CA LYS A 595 -22.41 26.79 -11.90
C LYS A 595 -22.57 25.43 -11.19
N ASP A 596 -22.07 24.36 -11.81
CA ASP A 596 -22.18 23.01 -11.26
C ASP A 596 -21.32 22.86 -10.01
N ASN A 597 -20.09 23.42 -10.01
CA ASN A 597 -19.22 23.41 -8.82
C ASN A 597 -19.82 24.17 -7.63
N THR A 598 -20.47 25.31 -7.87
CA THR A 598 -21.13 26.09 -6.83
C THR A 598 -22.31 25.32 -6.23
N ARG A 599 -23.19 24.76 -7.08
CA ARG A 599 -24.35 23.97 -6.63
C ARG A 599 -23.91 22.77 -5.78
N SER A 600 -22.90 22.04 -6.24
CA SER A 600 -22.36 20.90 -5.50
C SER A 600 -21.63 21.29 -4.23
N GLY A 601 -20.92 22.42 -4.25
CA GLY A 601 -20.37 23.01 -3.03
C GLY A 601 -21.44 23.35 -1.99
N THR A 602 -22.59 23.86 -2.41
CA THR A 602 -23.70 24.17 -1.48
C THR A 602 -24.29 22.92 -0.85
N HIS A 603 -24.55 21.85 -1.61
CA HIS A 603 -25.05 20.59 -1.04
C HIS A 603 -24.05 19.95 -0.05
N ILE A 604 -22.75 20.00 -0.37
CA ILE A 604 -21.70 19.47 0.50
C ILE A 604 -21.65 20.26 1.81
N ARG A 605 -21.62 21.61 1.74
CA ARG A 605 -21.59 22.47 2.93
C ARG A 605 -22.80 22.26 3.83
N GLU A 606 -23.99 22.06 3.25
CA GLU A 606 -25.19 21.79 4.04
C GLU A 606 -25.11 20.45 4.79
N LEU A 607 -24.60 19.40 4.13
CA LEU A 607 -24.36 18.12 4.84
C LEU A 607 -23.25 18.23 5.89
N GLU A 608 -22.18 18.99 5.63
CA GLU A 608 -21.13 19.27 6.62
C GLU A 608 -21.68 20.01 7.85
N ARG A 609 -22.59 20.97 7.64
CA ARG A 609 -23.27 21.69 8.70
C ARG A 609 -24.12 20.76 9.57
N ARG A 610 -24.93 19.89 8.95
CA ARG A 610 -25.76 18.90 9.67
C ARG A 610 -24.91 17.86 10.41
N ARG A 611 -23.81 17.40 9.80
CA ARG A 611 -22.83 16.53 10.46
C ARG A 611 -22.29 17.19 11.75
N ASN A 612 -21.94 18.47 11.69
CA ASN A 612 -21.43 19.19 12.85
C ASN A 612 -22.50 19.32 13.95
N LEU A 613 -23.77 19.54 13.59
CA LEU A 613 -24.88 19.56 14.54
C LEU A 613 -25.07 18.21 15.26
N HIS A 614 -24.95 17.10 14.55
CA HIS A 614 -24.99 15.76 15.17
C HIS A 614 -23.76 15.48 16.04
N MET A 615 -22.58 16.00 15.68
CA MET A 615 -21.40 15.94 16.56
C MET A 615 -21.60 16.74 17.85
N GLU A 616 -22.22 17.92 17.78
CA GLU A 616 -22.59 18.71 18.97
C GLU A 616 -23.60 17.95 19.85
N SER A 617 -24.55 17.24 19.24
CA SER A 617 -25.55 16.42 19.94
C SER A 617 -24.92 15.19 20.62
N TYR A 618 -23.99 14.52 19.95
CA TYR A 618 -23.18 13.45 20.54
C TYR A 618 -22.35 13.93 21.73
N GLU A 619 -21.64 15.05 21.58
CA GLU A 619 -20.82 15.59 22.69
C GLU A 619 -21.70 16.03 23.86
N ALA A 620 -22.88 16.61 23.62
CA ALA A 620 -23.83 16.93 24.67
C ALA A 620 -24.33 15.69 25.41
N ALA A 621 -24.66 14.61 24.68
CA ALA A 621 -25.04 13.34 25.29
C ALA A 621 -23.90 12.75 26.13
N ARG A 622 -22.67 12.78 25.60
CA ARG A 622 -21.45 12.34 26.29
C ARG A 622 -21.18 13.12 27.57
N GLN A 623 -21.28 14.44 27.53
CA GLN A 623 -21.12 15.29 28.72
C GLN A 623 -22.22 15.03 29.75
N GLY A 624 -23.47 14.82 29.30
CA GLY A 624 -24.56 14.42 30.19
C GLY A 624 -24.27 13.11 30.93
N MET A 625 -23.78 12.09 30.21
CA MET A 625 -23.38 10.82 30.82
C MET A 625 -22.20 10.98 31.79
N ILE A 626 -21.20 11.81 31.46
CA ILE A 626 -20.08 12.12 32.37
C ILE A 626 -20.57 12.76 33.66
N SER A 627 -21.44 13.76 33.54
CA SER A 627 -22.07 14.40 34.71
C SER A 627 -22.84 13.40 35.56
N LEU A 628 -23.40 12.34 34.97
CA LEU A 628 -24.15 11.28 35.65
C LEU A 628 -23.29 10.12 36.18
N GLY A 629 -21.96 10.16 35.96
CA GLY A 629 -21.01 9.21 36.55
C GLY A 629 -20.23 8.35 35.54
N LEU A 630 -20.38 8.57 34.23
CA LEU A 630 -19.53 7.94 33.22
C LEU A 630 -18.09 8.47 33.36
N ASP A 631 -17.11 7.56 33.34
CA ASP A 631 -15.69 7.94 33.28
C ASP A 631 -15.43 8.78 32.01
N PRO A 632 -14.88 10.01 32.10
CA PRO A 632 -14.48 10.81 30.94
C PRO A 632 -13.54 10.09 29.97
N LEU A 633 -12.81 9.08 30.46
CA LEU A 633 -11.87 8.23 29.71
C LEU A 633 -12.51 6.92 29.21
N SER A 634 -13.82 6.74 29.36
CA SER A 634 -14.53 5.55 28.87
C SER A 634 -14.31 5.34 27.37
N SER A 635 -13.92 4.12 27.01
CA SER A 635 -13.75 3.70 25.62
C SER A 635 -15.07 3.48 24.88
N GLN A 636 -16.20 3.40 25.59
CA GLN A 636 -17.53 3.16 25.02
C GLN A 636 -18.02 4.37 24.21
N PHE A 637 -17.78 5.59 24.73
CA PHE A 637 -18.16 6.86 24.09
C PHE A 637 -16.95 7.80 24.03
N PRO A 638 -16.00 7.57 23.10
CA PRO A 638 -14.81 8.41 22.97
C PRO A 638 -15.18 9.80 22.46
N ARG A 639 -14.38 10.81 22.81
CA ARG A 639 -14.51 12.15 22.21
C ARG A 639 -14.24 12.06 20.70
N LEU A 640 -15.14 12.58 19.88
CA LEU A 640 -15.01 12.59 18.42
C LEU A 640 -14.34 13.87 17.92
N THR A 641 -13.37 13.71 17.00
CA THR A 641 -12.74 14.80 16.25
C THR A 641 -13.06 14.69 14.76
N GLU A 642 -12.77 15.73 13.97
CA GLU A 642 -12.95 15.66 12.51
C GLU A 642 -12.12 14.54 11.85
N ALA A 643 -10.96 14.21 12.42
CA ALA A 643 -10.11 13.13 11.92
C ALA A 643 -10.79 11.76 12.08
N ASP A 644 -11.62 11.59 13.11
CA ASP A 644 -12.34 10.35 13.40
C ASP A 644 -13.48 10.07 12.42
N LEU A 645 -13.89 11.07 11.65
CA LEU A 645 -14.90 10.96 10.61
C LEU A 645 -14.34 10.37 9.31
N TYR A 646 -13.02 10.37 9.14
CA TYR A 646 -12.40 9.98 7.88
C TYR A 646 -12.79 8.54 7.47
N MET A 647 -13.26 8.38 6.23
CA MET A 647 -13.52 7.08 5.62
C MET A 647 -12.92 7.00 4.22
N LYS A 648 -12.48 5.82 3.82
CA LYS A 648 -12.12 5.55 2.42
C LYS A 648 -13.36 5.53 1.54
N SER A 649 -13.25 6.03 0.31
CA SER A 649 -14.33 5.88 -0.66
C SER A 649 -14.49 4.41 -1.08
N VAL A 650 -15.72 3.92 -0.97
CA VAL A 650 -16.13 2.59 -1.46
C VAL A 650 -16.46 2.59 -2.97
N ARG A 651 -16.59 3.77 -3.58
CA ARG A 651 -16.96 3.95 -4.99
C ARG A 651 -15.77 4.21 -5.90
N GLN A 652 -14.65 4.63 -5.32
CA GLN A 652 -13.39 4.72 -6.02
C GLN A 652 -12.62 3.40 -5.88
N LYS A 653 -11.73 3.15 -6.84
CA LYS A 653 -10.70 2.14 -6.68
C LYS A 653 -9.77 2.53 -5.55
N ARG A 654 -9.18 1.51 -4.92
CA ARG A 654 -8.19 1.68 -3.87
C ARG A 654 -7.01 2.50 -4.38
N HIS A 655 -6.56 3.49 -3.61
CA HIS A 655 -5.40 4.32 -3.90
C HIS A 655 -4.13 3.74 -3.25
N VAL A 656 -2.97 4.15 -3.78
CA VAL A 656 -1.68 3.82 -3.17
C VAL A 656 -1.61 4.47 -1.78
N GLY A 657 -1.24 3.67 -0.78
CA GLY A 657 -1.13 4.13 0.61
C GLY A 657 -2.39 3.94 1.47
N ASP A 658 -3.54 3.59 0.89
CA ASP A 658 -4.80 3.36 1.63
C ASP A 658 -4.64 2.32 2.75
N SER A 659 -3.75 1.34 2.57
CA SER A 659 -3.40 0.36 3.60
C SER A 659 -2.92 1.00 4.90
N ARG A 660 -2.07 2.03 4.79
CA ARG A 660 -1.40 2.65 5.94
C ARG A 660 -2.26 3.71 6.63
N ARG A 661 -3.37 4.13 6.01
CA ARG A 661 -4.30 5.10 6.57
C ARG A 661 -5.51 4.35 7.19
N PRO A 662 -5.68 4.37 8.52
CA PRO A 662 -6.88 3.81 9.13
C PRO A 662 -8.12 4.65 8.76
N ASP A 663 -9.29 4.03 8.76
CA ASP A 663 -10.54 4.79 8.88
C ASP A 663 -10.59 5.36 10.31
N GLY A 664 -11.24 6.51 10.47
CA GLY A 664 -11.34 7.18 11.77
C GLY A 664 -12.13 6.36 12.80
N LEU A 665 -12.03 6.75 14.08
CA LEU A 665 -12.62 6.00 15.19
C LEU A 665 -14.14 5.79 15.05
N LEU A 666 -14.86 6.70 14.36
CA LEU A 666 -16.30 6.56 14.10
C LEU A 666 -16.68 5.21 13.46
N TRP A 667 -15.75 4.61 12.71
CA TRP A 667 -15.93 3.34 12.00
C TRP A 667 -15.44 2.13 12.83
N GLN A 668 -15.17 2.36 14.11
CA GLN A 668 -14.72 1.37 15.11
C GLN A 668 -15.62 1.38 16.36
N VAL A 669 -16.30 2.51 16.64
CA VAL A 669 -17.23 2.65 17.77
C VAL A 669 -18.46 1.74 17.55
N GLY A 670 -18.69 0.83 18.51
CA GLY A 670 -19.81 -0.13 18.50
C GLY A 670 -19.41 -1.62 18.52
N GLY A 671 -18.12 -1.96 18.62
CA GLY A 671 -17.67 -3.31 18.98
C GLY A 671 -17.45 -3.45 20.49
N PRO A 672 -17.55 -4.67 21.08
CA PRO A 672 -17.34 -4.86 22.51
C PRO A 672 -15.95 -4.35 22.90
N SER A 673 -15.97 -3.49 23.92
CA SER A 673 -14.83 -2.76 24.46
C SER A 673 -13.64 -3.68 24.73
N GLY A 674 -12.63 -3.58 23.87
CA GLY A 674 -11.41 -4.36 23.96
C GLY A 674 -10.18 -3.52 23.66
N HIS A 675 -9.83 -2.65 24.61
CA HIS A 675 -8.59 -1.87 24.68
C HIS A 675 -8.30 -0.92 23.50
N THR A 676 -8.59 0.37 23.70
CA THR A 676 -7.70 1.40 23.14
C THR A 676 -6.34 1.22 23.82
N THR A 677 -5.29 1.05 23.02
CA THR A 677 -3.90 1.26 23.44
C THR A 677 -3.87 2.48 24.35
N THR A 678 -3.51 2.25 25.61
CA THR A 678 -3.11 3.33 26.51
C THR A 678 -2.08 4.13 25.76
N ALA A 679 -2.38 5.41 25.55
CA ALA A 679 -1.35 6.42 25.35
C ALA A 679 -0.56 6.47 26.66
N LYS A 680 0.29 5.45 26.90
CA LYS A 680 1.46 5.66 27.73
C LYS A 680 2.30 6.65 26.94
N GLY A 681 2.68 7.73 27.62
CA GLY A 681 3.70 8.63 27.12
C GLY A 681 4.92 7.80 26.76
N ASP A 682 5.06 7.49 25.48
CA ASP A 682 6.35 7.21 24.90
C ASP A 682 7.09 8.54 25.03
N SER A 683 7.93 8.61 26.07
CA SER A 683 9.16 9.36 25.99
C SER A 683 9.64 9.20 24.56
N ALA A 684 9.70 10.31 23.83
CA ALA A 684 10.28 10.34 22.51
C ALA A 684 11.65 9.66 22.63
N ILE A 685 11.73 8.40 22.22
CA ILE A 685 12.98 7.85 21.73
C ILE A 685 13.15 8.61 20.43
N THR A 686 13.77 9.78 20.56
CA THR A 686 14.57 10.35 19.51
C THR A 686 15.47 9.22 19.05
N VAL A 687 15.06 8.57 17.96
CA VAL A 687 16.03 8.00 17.05
C VAL A 687 16.80 9.21 16.60
N ASP A 688 17.89 9.49 17.31
CA ASP A 688 18.90 10.41 16.85
C ASP A 688 19.22 9.94 15.46
N ALA A 689 18.72 10.72 14.50
CA ALA A 689 19.25 10.74 13.17
C ALA A 689 20.75 10.93 13.38
N ILE A 690 21.51 9.85 13.19
CA ILE A 690 22.92 9.95 12.89
C ILE A 690 22.94 10.80 11.61
N ASN A 691 23.14 12.10 11.82
CA ASN A 691 23.51 13.08 10.83
C ASN A 691 24.84 12.62 10.25
N LEU A 692 24.78 11.71 9.28
CA LEU A 692 25.77 11.67 8.22
C LEU A 692 25.29 12.69 7.20
N SER A 693 25.77 13.92 7.37
CA SER A 693 25.69 14.99 6.40
C SER A 693 26.39 14.58 5.10
N PHE A 694 25.64 13.94 4.21
CA PHE A 694 25.95 13.94 2.79
C PHE A 694 24.95 14.85 2.08
N SER A 695 25.39 16.10 1.86
CA SER A 695 24.74 17.03 0.95
C SER A 695 24.81 16.48 -0.48
N ASN A 696 23.76 15.76 -0.89
CA ASN A 696 23.45 15.52 -2.30
C ASN A 696 22.01 15.97 -2.59
N PRO A 697 21.78 16.71 -3.68
CA PRO A 697 20.47 17.24 -4.02
C PRO A 697 19.52 16.11 -4.40
N VAL A 698 18.35 16.09 -3.77
CA VAL A 698 17.21 15.25 -4.16
C VAL A 698 16.73 15.71 -5.54
N VAL A 699 17.26 15.12 -6.60
CA VAL A 699 16.65 15.18 -7.93
C VAL A 699 15.57 14.11 -7.97
N GLY A 700 14.43 14.42 -7.36
CA GLY A 700 13.18 13.76 -7.72
C GLY A 700 12.86 14.13 -9.16
N THR A 701 12.53 13.15 -10.00
CA THR A 701 11.79 13.40 -11.24
C THR A 701 10.40 13.93 -10.87
N GLN A 702 10.34 15.23 -10.55
CA GLN A 702 9.09 15.97 -10.55
C GLN A 702 8.57 15.95 -11.99
N MET A 703 7.41 15.32 -12.18
CA MET A 703 6.58 15.68 -13.32
C MET A 703 6.11 17.11 -13.09
N ASP A 704 6.86 18.07 -13.63
CA ASP A 704 6.39 19.45 -13.77
C ASP A 704 5.10 19.43 -14.59
N LYS A 705 3.97 19.59 -13.92
CA LYS A 705 2.74 20.04 -14.56
C LYS A 705 3.04 21.41 -15.15
N ARG A 706 3.35 21.45 -16.45
CA ARG A 706 3.45 22.68 -17.24
C ARG A 706 2.26 23.58 -16.90
N LYS A 707 2.53 24.73 -16.27
CA LYS A 707 1.55 25.81 -16.12
C LYS A 707 1.08 26.21 -17.51
N SER A 708 -0.22 26.10 -17.76
CA SER A 708 -0.85 26.64 -18.96
C SER A 708 -0.71 28.16 -18.93
N VAL A 709 0.04 28.71 -19.88
CA VAL A 709 0.09 30.16 -20.12
C VAL A 709 -1.29 30.62 -20.64
N PRO A 710 -1.89 31.70 -20.12
CA PRO A 710 -3.15 32.21 -20.65
C PRO A 710 -2.92 32.74 -22.06
N ARG A 711 -3.61 32.16 -23.04
CA ARG A 711 -3.67 32.71 -24.40
C ARG A 711 -4.56 33.95 -24.37
N ALA A 712 -3.98 35.11 -24.70
CA ALA A 712 -4.70 36.37 -24.80
C ALA A 712 -5.88 36.25 -25.78
N LYS A 713 -7.07 36.64 -25.31
CA LYS A 713 -8.29 36.73 -26.13
C LYS A 713 -8.15 37.92 -27.09
N LYS A 714 -8.17 37.67 -28.39
CA LYS A 714 -8.50 38.69 -29.39
C LYS A 714 -10.01 38.89 -29.39
N THR A 715 -10.45 40.11 -29.13
CA THR A 715 -11.81 40.60 -29.37
C THR A 715 -12.08 40.66 -30.87
N PRO A 716 -13.21 40.14 -31.38
CA PRO A 716 -13.77 40.57 -32.64
C PRO A 716 -14.77 41.71 -32.43
N ASP A 717 -14.74 42.62 -33.39
CA ASP A 717 -15.55 43.84 -33.52
C ASP A 717 -17.05 43.65 -33.32
N VAL A 718 -17.64 44.66 -32.70
CA VAL A 718 -19.08 44.93 -32.69
C VAL A 718 -19.46 45.55 -34.03
N ARG A 719 -20.43 44.95 -34.72
CA ARG A 719 -21.29 45.66 -35.67
C ARG A 719 -22.74 45.39 -35.34
N VAL A 720 -23.45 46.48 -35.10
CA VAL A 720 -24.90 46.60 -34.90
C VAL A 720 -25.57 46.55 -36.28
N ALA A 721 -26.68 45.82 -36.39
CA ALA A 721 -27.72 46.06 -37.39
C ALA A 721 -29.08 45.54 -36.87
N GLU A 722 -30.12 46.33 -37.15
CA GLU A 722 -31.45 46.34 -36.56
C GLU A 722 -32.47 45.35 -37.18
N SER A 723 -33.50 45.05 -36.39
CA SER A 723 -34.92 44.72 -36.69
C SER A 723 -35.31 43.75 -37.82
N SER A 724 -36.11 42.72 -37.49
CA SER A 724 -37.56 42.64 -37.84
C SER A 724 -38.14 41.22 -37.59
N ASP A 725 -39.37 41.23 -37.07
CA ASP A 725 -40.48 40.25 -37.17
C ASP A 725 -40.32 38.77 -36.76
N ALA A 726 -41.18 38.37 -35.80
CA ALA A 726 -41.48 36.97 -35.43
C ALA A 726 -42.39 36.29 -36.47
N PRO A 727 -42.37 34.94 -36.55
CA PRO A 727 -43.51 34.19 -36.01
C PRO A 727 -43.15 32.90 -35.26
N GLU A 728 -44.14 32.36 -34.56
CA GLU A 728 -44.11 31.35 -33.51
C GLU A 728 -43.73 29.90 -33.90
N GLN A 729 -43.20 29.20 -32.87
CA GLN A 729 -43.18 27.74 -32.58
C GLN A 729 -42.03 26.85 -33.11
N PRO A 730 -41.68 25.73 -32.43
CA PRO A 730 -42.09 25.22 -31.12
C PRO A 730 -40.92 25.14 -30.11
N ALA A 731 -41.25 24.92 -28.82
CA ALA A 731 -40.32 24.76 -27.71
C ALA A 731 -39.15 23.82 -28.06
N GLY A 732 -37.96 24.40 -28.23
CA GLY A 732 -36.73 23.65 -28.44
C GLY A 732 -36.44 22.74 -27.24
N TRP A 733 -36.06 21.49 -27.56
CA TRP A 733 -35.23 20.45 -26.92
C TRP A 733 -34.68 20.60 -25.47
N LEU A 734 -34.79 21.76 -24.81
CA LEU A 734 -34.33 22.06 -23.45
C LEU A 734 -35.20 21.42 -22.34
N TRP A 735 -36.36 20.87 -22.68
CA TRP A 735 -37.25 20.17 -21.74
C TRP A 735 -37.12 18.64 -21.75
N GLU A 736 -36.21 18.07 -22.55
CA GLU A 736 -35.97 16.61 -22.60
C GLU A 736 -34.87 16.10 -21.64
N LEU A 737 -34.39 16.93 -20.69
CA LEU A 737 -33.50 16.46 -19.61
C LEU A 737 -34.25 15.76 -18.45
N GLY A 738 -35.47 15.30 -18.70
CA GLY A 738 -36.34 14.58 -17.78
C GLY A 738 -36.17 13.05 -17.79
N LYS A 739 -34.96 12.49 -17.90
CA LYS A 739 -34.73 11.04 -17.75
C LYS A 739 -33.45 10.67 -16.97
N MET A 740 -33.32 11.20 -15.75
CA MET A 740 -32.55 10.56 -14.68
C MET A 740 -33.50 10.46 -13.48
N GLY A 741 -34.31 9.40 -13.47
CA GLY A 741 -35.42 9.24 -12.51
C GLY A 741 -34.96 9.35 -11.06
N LYS A 742 -35.79 10.00 -10.23
CA LYS A 742 -35.72 9.91 -8.76
C LYS A 742 -35.71 8.42 -8.41
N LEU A 743 -34.69 7.97 -7.69
CA LEU A 743 -34.68 6.61 -7.17
C LEU A 743 -35.74 6.49 -6.07
N SER A 744 -36.37 5.33 -5.94
CA SER A 744 -37.24 5.04 -4.79
C SER A 744 -36.42 4.97 -3.50
N GLU A 745 -37.07 5.08 -2.34
CA GLU A 745 -36.42 4.89 -1.04
C GLU A 745 -35.77 3.50 -0.93
N GLU A 746 -36.39 2.45 -1.49
CA GLU A 746 -35.78 1.12 -1.50
C GLU A 746 -34.47 1.10 -2.31
N GLN A 747 -34.43 1.80 -3.44
CA GLN A 747 -33.22 1.88 -4.27
C GLN A 747 -32.10 2.67 -3.60
N MET A 748 -32.43 3.69 -2.79
CA MET A 748 -31.45 4.42 -1.97
C MET A 748 -30.91 3.55 -0.83
N LYS A 749 -31.78 2.77 -0.17
CA LYS A 749 -31.38 1.82 0.87
C LYS A 749 -30.50 0.71 0.32
N GLU A 750 -30.83 0.17 -0.87
CA GLU A 750 -30.00 -0.82 -1.57
C GLU A 750 -28.63 -0.24 -1.93
N TRP A 751 -28.58 1.01 -2.39
CA TRP A 751 -27.32 1.70 -2.69
C TRP A 751 -26.44 1.87 -1.43
N SER A 752 -27.02 2.27 -0.29
CA SER A 752 -26.28 2.39 0.97
C SER A 752 -25.74 1.03 1.44
N ASN A 753 -26.58 -0.01 1.41
CA ASN A 753 -26.21 -1.36 1.81
C ASN A 753 -25.09 -1.94 0.94
N GLU A 754 -25.06 -1.59 -0.35
CA GLU A 754 -23.98 -1.99 -1.26
C GLU A 754 -22.64 -1.31 -0.87
N GLY A 755 -22.67 -0.05 -0.45
CA GLY A 755 -21.49 0.64 0.09
C GLY A 755 -20.92 -0.04 1.32
N ASP A 756 -21.79 -0.39 2.28
CA ASP A 756 -21.43 -1.07 3.53
C ASP A 756 -20.84 -2.46 3.27
N ARG A 757 -21.47 -3.20 2.34
CA ARG A 757 -20.97 -4.49 1.85
C ARG A 757 -19.54 -4.37 1.33
N VAL A 758 -19.28 -3.40 0.45
CA VAL A 758 -17.95 -3.19 -0.14
C VAL A 758 -16.93 -2.77 0.92
N GLN A 759 -17.30 -1.90 1.87
CA GLN A 759 -16.44 -1.51 2.98
C GLN A 759 -16.01 -2.74 3.80
N TRP A 760 -16.98 -3.58 4.17
CA TRP A 760 -16.73 -4.79 4.95
C TRP A 760 -15.80 -5.77 4.23
N PHE A 761 -16.04 -6.08 2.95
CA PHE A 761 -15.16 -6.97 2.19
C PHE A 761 -13.75 -6.40 1.99
N ARG A 762 -13.62 -5.09 1.78
CA ARG A 762 -12.31 -4.44 1.67
C ARG A 762 -11.55 -4.49 2.99
N ALA A 763 -12.23 -4.32 4.13
CA ALA A 763 -11.64 -4.46 5.46
C ALA A 763 -11.22 -5.92 5.75
N GLU A 764 -12.05 -6.91 5.38
CA GLU A 764 -11.73 -8.34 5.48
C GLU A 764 -10.44 -8.68 4.73
N ALA A 765 -10.38 -8.30 3.44
CA ALA A 765 -9.20 -8.52 2.61
C ALA A 765 -7.95 -7.83 3.20
N GLU A 766 -8.11 -6.61 3.73
CA GLU A 766 -7.00 -5.87 4.32
C GLU A 766 -6.42 -6.54 5.55
N MET A 767 -7.27 -6.96 6.48
CA MET A 767 -6.87 -7.72 7.65
C MET A 767 -6.15 -9.01 7.23
N GLN A 768 -6.70 -9.77 6.28
CA GLN A 768 -6.10 -11.01 5.80
C GLN A 768 -4.71 -10.77 5.15
N ARG A 769 -4.55 -9.74 4.32
CA ARG A 769 -3.25 -9.40 3.72
C ARG A 769 -2.21 -9.01 4.77
N TRP A 770 -2.60 -8.33 5.85
CA TRP A 770 -1.67 -8.04 6.95
C TRP A 770 -1.36 -9.26 7.83
N GLN A 771 -2.31 -10.17 8.03
CA GLN A 771 -2.06 -11.46 8.69
C GLN A 771 -1.03 -12.28 7.91
N GLU A 772 -1.25 -12.44 6.60
CA GLU A 772 -0.32 -13.10 5.69
C GLU A 772 1.05 -12.41 5.68
N GLN A 773 1.09 -11.08 5.75
CA GLN A 773 2.34 -10.32 5.80
C GLN A 773 3.17 -10.65 7.05
N VAL A 774 2.54 -10.76 8.23
CA VAL A 774 3.22 -11.17 9.47
C VAL A 774 3.88 -12.54 9.28
N GLU A 775 3.08 -13.49 8.82
CA GLU A 775 3.48 -14.88 8.63
C GLU A 775 4.57 -15.02 7.55
N GLN A 776 4.45 -14.30 6.44
CA GLN A 776 5.45 -14.27 5.37
C GLN A 776 6.78 -13.69 5.86
N LYS A 777 6.76 -12.58 6.61
CA LYS A 777 8.00 -11.94 7.10
C LYS A 777 8.72 -12.81 8.13
N LEU A 778 7.96 -13.49 8.99
CA LEU A 778 8.50 -14.50 9.88
C LEU A 778 9.15 -15.65 9.10
N ALA A 779 8.48 -16.19 8.09
CA ALA A 779 9.01 -17.25 7.24
C ALA A 779 10.30 -16.83 6.52
N GLU A 780 10.32 -15.63 5.93
CA GLU A 780 11.48 -15.06 5.23
C GLU A 780 12.68 -14.83 6.16
N LEU A 781 12.43 -14.40 7.41
CA LEU A 781 13.48 -14.20 8.41
C LEU A 781 14.13 -15.53 8.82
N LEU A 782 13.31 -16.53 9.17
CA LEU A 782 13.78 -17.88 9.50
C LEU A 782 14.53 -18.51 8.32
N ARG A 783 14.01 -18.35 7.11
CA ARG A 783 14.64 -18.83 5.87
C ARG A 783 15.99 -18.16 5.63
N THR A 784 16.10 -16.86 5.86
CA THR A 784 17.36 -16.13 5.72
C THR A 784 18.45 -16.70 6.64
N ILE A 785 18.10 -17.03 7.88
CA ILE A 785 19.02 -17.65 8.85
C ILE A 785 19.43 -19.06 8.40
N ARG A 786 18.47 -19.88 7.94
CA ARG A 786 18.76 -21.21 7.39
C ARG A 786 19.70 -21.13 6.19
N SER A 787 19.48 -20.17 5.28
CA SER A 787 20.36 -19.91 4.14
C SER A 787 21.80 -19.61 4.60
N PHE A 788 21.96 -18.76 5.61
CA PHE A 788 23.30 -18.46 6.16
C PHE A 788 23.95 -19.68 6.82
N ARG A 789 23.18 -20.49 7.56
CA ARG A 789 23.66 -21.75 8.13
C ARG A 789 24.17 -22.70 7.03
N THR A 790 23.36 -22.91 5.99
CA THR A 790 23.75 -23.79 4.88
C THR A 790 24.97 -23.24 4.15
N MET A 791 25.02 -21.94 3.85
CA MET A 791 26.18 -21.34 3.20
C MET A 791 27.44 -21.38 4.08
N HIS A 792 27.33 -21.28 5.41
CA HIS A 792 28.45 -21.55 6.31
C HIS A 792 28.99 -22.97 6.10
N THR A 793 28.12 -23.98 6.14
CA THR A 793 28.49 -25.39 5.92
C THR A 793 29.12 -25.61 4.54
N VAL A 794 28.54 -25.03 3.49
CA VAL A 794 29.05 -25.09 2.12
C VAL A 794 30.48 -24.54 2.07
N TRP A 795 30.72 -23.34 2.59
CA TRP A 795 32.07 -22.74 2.55
C TRP A 795 33.08 -23.47 3.43
N THR A 796 32.66 -24.05 4.56
CA THR A 796 33.50 -24.94 5.38
C THR A 796 33.90 -26.19 4.60
N ARG A 797 32.96 -26.83 3.89
CA ARG A 797 33.24 -27.99 3.02
C ARG A 797 34.16 -27.61 1.87
N LEU A 798 33.93 -26.48 1.21
CA LEU A 798 34.78 -25.99 0.13
C LEU A 798 36.22 -25.75 0.60
N ALA A 799 36.41 -25.27 1.84
CA ALA A 799 37.74 -25.13 2.44
C ALA A 799 38.43 -26.50 2.63
N ALA A 800 37.69 -27.51 3.08
CA ALA A 800 38.21 -28.86 3.27
C ALA A 800 38.53 -29.59 1.96
N MET A 801 37.80 -29.28 0.88
CA MET A 801 38.02 -29.84 -0.46
C MET A 801 39.25 -29.26 -1.18
N GLN A 802 39.79 -28.12 -0.73
CA GLN A 802 40.95 -27.53 -1.39
C GLN A 802 42.23 -28.34 -1.11
N PRO A 803 43.10 -28.53 -2.12
CA PRO A 803 44.42 -29.13 -1.89
C PRO A 803 45.23 -28.38 -0.82
N ARG A 804 45.96 -29.11 0.03
CA ARG A 804 46.74 -28.54 1.15
C ARG A 804 47.70 -27.42 0.72
N GLY A 805 48.24 -27.48 -0.50
CA GLY A 805 49.14 -26.44 -1.05
C GLY A 805 48.45 -25.12 -1.45
N LYS A 806 47.11 -25.06 -1.53
CA LYS A 806 46.36 -23.85 -1.91
C LYS A 806 45.90 -23.04 -0.70
N ILE A 807 46.83 -22.65 0.15
CA ILE A 807 46.57 -21.97 1.44
C ILE A 807 45.67 -20.73 1.28
N GLY A 808 45.88 -19.92 0.25
CA GLY A 808 45.05 -18.74 -0.01
C GLY A 808 43.59 -19.06 -0.35
N ALA A 809 43.33 -20.17 -1.06
CA ALA A 809 41.98 -20.61 -1.37
C ALA A 809 41.26 -21.12 -0.11
N ILE A 810 41.97 -21.90 0.73
CA ILE A 810 41.49 -22.37 2.03
C ILE A 810 41.15 -21.19 2.94
N ALA A 811 42.07 -20.22 3.07
CA ALA A 811 41.87 -19.04 3.91
C ALA A 811 40.66 -18.21 3.46
N TYR A 812 40.48 -18.00 2.16
CA TYR A 812 39.31 -17.29 1.63
C TYR A 812 38.00 -18.04 1.93
N ALA A 813 37.99 -19.36 1.74
CA ALA A 813 36.80 -20.16 2.00
C ALA A 813 36.43 -20.14 3.50
N ARG A 814 37.41 -20.26 4.40
CA ARG A 814 37.21 -20.10 5.85
C ARG A 814 36.72 -18.70 6.23
N GLN A 815 37.25 -17.65 5.60
CA GLN A 815 36.78 -16.28 5.79
C GLN A 815 35.29 -16.16 5.41
N LYS A 816 34.86 -16.77 4.30
CA LYS A 816 33.45 -16.79 3.89
C LYS A 816 32.58 -17.60 4.86
N ALA A 817 33.05 -18.74 5.34
CA ALA A 817 32.35 -19.51 6.35
C ALA A 817 32.13 -18.70 7.64
N ALA A 818 33.16 -18.01 8.13
CA ALA A 818 33.07 -17.14 9.31
C ALA A 818 32.10 -15.95 9.08
N MET A 819 32.11 -15.35 7.89
CA MET A 819 31.17 -14.29 7.53
C MET A 819 29.71 -14.77 7.62
N TYR A 820 29.39 -15.95 7.08
CA TYR A 820 28.04 -16.51 7.16
C TYR A 820 27.66 -16.94 8.58
N GLN A 821 28.60 -17.47 9.36
CA GLN A 821 28.37 -17.79 10.77
C GLN A 821 27.97 -16.55 11.58
N ARG A 822 28.67 -15.43 11.38
CA ARG A 822 28.33 -14.16 12.03
C ARG A 822 26.92 -13.70 11.62
N ARG A 823 26.61 -13.69 10.33
CA ARG A 823 25.27 -13.31 9.83
C ARG A 823 24.15 -14.20 10.39
N MET A 824 24.42 -15.50 10.55
CA MET A 824 23.50 -16.44 11.18
C MET A 824 23.25 -16.05 12.64
N GLY A 825 24.30 -15.79 13.43
CA GLY A 825 24.18 -15.38 14.83
C GLY A 825 23.44 -14.05 15.00
N ASP A 826 23.77 -13.04 14.18
CA ASP A 826 23.07 -11.76 14.16
C ASP A 826 21.57 -11.95 13.85
N GLY A 827 21.24 -12.82 12.88
CA GLY A 827 19.85 -13.15 12.53
C GLY A 827 19.10 -13.89 13.65
N GLN A 828 19.75 -14.81 14.36
CA GLN A 828 19.15 -15.51 15.50
C GLN A 828 18.79 -14.54 16.63
N ASN A 829 19.66 -13.56 16.92
CA ASN A 829 19.37 -12.52 17.91
C ASN A 829 18.15 -11.69 17.55
N LEU A 830 17.93 -11.40 16.26
CA LEU A 830 16.75 -10.69 15.77
C LEU A 830 15.45 -11.51 15.92
N VAL A 831 15.51 -12.83 15.73
CA VAL A 831 14.35 -13.70 15.98
C VAL A 831 14.00 -13.75 17.47
N LEU A 832 15.01 -13.77 18.35
CA LEU A 832 14.81 -13.69 19.79
C LEU A 832 14.15 -12.35 20.19
N SER A 833 14.63 -11.23 19.65
CA SER A 833 14.09 -9.90 19.98
C SER A 833 12.67 -9.67 19.46
N THR A 834 12.22 -10.42 18.45
CA THR A 834 10.84 -10.35 17.92
C THR A 834 9.85 -11.26 18.66
N GLY A 835 10.33 -12.05 19.64
CA GLY A 835 9.50 -12.96 20.44
C GLY A 835 9.22 -14.32 19.81
N TYR A 836 9.89 -14.66 18.70
CA TYR A 836 9.69 -15.92 17.97
C TYR A 836 10.83 -16.93 18.20
N GLY A 837 11.55 -16.81 19.33
CA GLY A 837 12.71 -17.64 19.67
C GLY A 837 12.46 -19.15 19.65
N ALA A 838 11.24 -19.58 20.00
CA ALA A 838 10.85 -21.00 19.95
C ALA A 838 10.97 -21.61 18.55
N LEU A 839 10.83 -20.80 17.49
CA LEU A 839 10.96 -21.26 16.10
C LEU A 839 12.41 -21.46 15.64
N LEU A 840 13.40 -21.20 16.50
CA LEU A 840 14.80 -21.54 16.25
C LEU A 840 15.14 -22.99 16.65
N ALA A 841 14.25 -23.67 17.38
CA ALA A 841 14.43 -25.06 17.77
C ALA A 841 14.46 -25.99 16.54
N ALA A 842 15.19 -27.10 16.63
CA ALA A 842 15.40 -28.01 15.50
C ALA A 842 14.12 -28.76 15.08
N ASP A 843 13.19 -28.95 16.02
CA ASP A 843 11.89 -29.62 15.87
C ASP A 843 10.73 -28.64 15.66
N ALA A 844 11.00 -27.33 15.62
CA ALA A 844 9.97 -26.34 15.37
C ALA A 844 9.35 -26.52 13.98
N ASN A 845 8.01 -26.46 13.92
CA ASN A 845 7.25 -26.51 12.68
C ASN A 845 6.49 -25.19 12.51
N LEU A 846 6.89 -24.41 11.51
CA LEU A 846 6.32 -23.09 11.23
C LEU A 846 4.83 -23.17 10.82
N ILE A 847 4.43 -24.19 10.07
CA ILE A 847 3.04 -24.37 9.65
C ILE A 847 2.15 -24.59 10.86
N ASN A 848 2.50 -25.55 11.73
CA ASN A 848 1.74 -25.85 12.95
C ASN A 848 1.68 -24.63 13.87
N PHE A 849 2.77 -23.88 13.99
CA PHE A 849 2.80 -22.64 14.75
C PHE A 849 1.79 -21.63 14.21
N VAL A 850 1.84 -21.36 12.89
CA VAL A 850 0.94 -20.40 12.23
C VAL A 850 -0.53 -20.84 12.34
N GLU A 851 -0.83 -22.12 12.14
CA GLU A 851 -2.19 -22.65 12.32
C GLU A 851 -2.68 -22.47 13.76
N SER A 852 -1.82 -22.74 14.76
CA SER A 852 -2.17 -22.53 16.16
C SER A 852 -2.44 -21.06 16.49
N GLU A 853 -1.65 -20.13 15.95
CA GLU A 853 -1.83 -18.70 16.15
C GLU A 853 -3.09 -18.20 15.45
N ARG A 854 -3.37 -18.67 14.22
CA ARG A 854 -4.63 -18.37 13.52
C ARG A 854 -5.84 -18.88 14.28
N ALA A 855 -5.77 -20.06 14.90
CA ALA A 855 -6.86 -20.59 15.72
C ALA A 855 -7.13 -19.72 16.96
N LYS A 856 -6.07 -19.27 17.66
CA LYS A 856 -6.20 -18.33 18.78
C LYS A 856 -6.80 -16.99 18.34
N GLU A 857 -6.34 -16.44 17.23
CA GLU A 857 -6.86 -15.20 16.67
C GLU A 857 -8.33 -15.32 16.24
N ALA A 858 -8.72 -16.47 15.68
CA ALA A 858 -10.11 -16.75 15.32
C ALA A 858 -11.03 -16.80 16.55
N LEU A 859 -10.55 -17.37 17.68
CA LEU A 859 -11.26 -17.34 18.95
C LEU A 859 -11.41 -15.91 19.48
N ILE A 860 -10.35 -15.10 19.45
CA ILE A 860 -10.41 -13.68 19.84
C ILE A 860 -11.44 -12.91 19.00
N VAL A 861 -11.46 -13.14 17.69
CA VAL A 861 -12.44 -12.52 16.79
C VAL A 861 -13.85 -13.01 17.09
N HIS A 862 -14.03 -14.30 17.37
CA HIS A 862 -15.32 -14.88 17.73
C HIS A 862 -15.84 -14.31 19.06
N ASP A 863 -15.05 -14.37 20.13
CA ASP A 863 -15.45 -13.89 21.45
C ASP A 863 -15.81 -12.39 21.41
N ARG A 864 -15.02 -11.59 20.69
CA ARG A 864 -15.31 -10.16 20.46
C ARG A 864 -16.50 -9.89 19.52
N LEU A 865 -17.11 -10.90 18.91
CA LEU A 865 -18.33 -10.71 18.12
C LEU A 865 -19.59 -11.21 18.83
N PHE A 866 -19.45 -12.06 19.86
CA PHE A 866 -20.56 -12.75 20.51
C PHE A 866 -20.61 -12.59 22.04
N MET A 867 -19.73 -11.77 22.65
CA MET A 867 -19.72 -11.56 24.11
C MET A 867 -20.97 -10.84 24.66
N ASP A 868 -21.77 -10.17 23.83
CA ASP A 868 -23.00 -9.48 24.29
C ASP A 868 -24.22 -10.43 24.46
N ASP A 869 -24.12 -11.71 24.07
CA ASP A 869 -25.24 -12.67 24.24
C ASP A 869 -25.16 -13.50 25.55
N ALA A 870 -24.12 -13.30 26.38
CA ALA A 870 -23.86 -14.12 27.57
C ALA A 870 -24.34 -13.52 28.90
N ASP A 871 -24.57 -12.20 28.97
CA ASP A 871 -25.00 -11.52 30.20
C ASP A 871 -26.53 -11.35 30.32
N ASP A 872 -27.30 -11.88 29.36
CA ASP A 872 -28.78 -11.82 29.33
C ASP A 872 -29.44 -13.20 29.56
N LYS A 873 -28.81 -14.05 30.38
CA LYS A 873 -29.40 -15.33 30.85
C LYS A 873 -29.41 -15.48 32.37
#